data_AF-A0A6C0CKL6-F1
#
_entry.id   AF-A0A6C0CKL6-F1
#
_cell.length_a   1.000
_cell.length_b   1.000
_cell.length_c   1.000
_cell.angle_alpha   90.00
_cell.angle_beta   90.00
_cell.angle_gamma   90.00
#
_symmetry.space_group_name_H-M   'P 1'
#
loop_
_entity.id
_entity.type
_entity.pdbx_description
1 polymer ?
#
loop_
_entity_poly.entity_id
_entity_poly.type
_entity_poly.pdbx_seq_one_letter_code
_entity_poly.pdbx_strand_id
1 'polypeptide(L)'
;MVSSRLFDHLEIRYEEKKQLDEKDKTHESALYVIELYDNEYVIALGNMRTEHSNIGCIYYPIYLISSKMRIKAKIGVFEVEQEKVISIVDDDGDIDLNKLGEPLLFSFATSEYLEKYGTKESVISSVPSEENEPSEEQDDTNKNENKDQIQKEEEEEEEDDAFNIPSSTPAAKVDSDNNEDGSNMTSDEKMTYEKLFILDDPLPTLSSWPTETEDDAKKMRQTYKANKSLQDNWVVRFMNNKEYKIHSNDGSGDCFFIAIRDAFSQIGYKTTVSKLRKYLSQEVTPALYDNYKNIYDGIAFELKTTEEELHRLQEANSELKKQSVRTKDVDQQKEIINEAVKVKQDYLREKLTEGGSKELLAEFGFMKHIQSLDEFRTFVNTSEFWGDSWTISTMELLLSVKFIILEETDDVDSVIRCTQQNDEMEKYDDYSPKYYILLGRTNNNHYELISYKDKKIFKFPEVPHDMKIKVVRACIERNENSYYAKMNDFRQFRIDAGLPESTQTDEKYDSEQSALFDPSIVLSFHSKSDVKKKAGVVDADTVSIKRRNEFSVLNGIDQWRRKLHDSWAETPFNMHNTDKKRWNSVEHFTLAIPYKESHPALYEEFSDDSKSAISKDIQKARDSLVKKGTKIGKYHQIAKEKEPLDPSVLEVHRKEALREKFKKDTEFGRLIKATNMAKLIIFQRNKAPIVDISLMEVRNEL
;
A
#
# COMPACT_ATOMS: atom_id res chain seq x y z
N MET A 1 23.13 25.49 39.87
CA MET A 1 21.83 24.79 39.83
C MET A 1 20.82 25.74 39.24
N VAL A 2 19.93 25.26 38.38
CA VAL A 2 18.84 26.06 37.83
C VAL A 2 17.55 25.73 38.59
N SER A 3 16.78 26.74 38.98
CA SER A 3 15.48 26.57 39.62
C SER A 3 14.40 26.27 38.58
N SER A 4 13.32 25.59 38.97
CA SER A 4 12.17 25.37 38.10
C SER A 4 11.59 26.67 37.52
N ARG A 5 11.04 26.59 36.30
CA ARG A 5 10.30 27.66 35.63
C ARG A 5 8.79 27.41 35.70
N LEU A 6 8.35 26.17 35.42
CA LEU A 6 6.93 25.78 35.47
C LEU A 6 6.39 25.69 36.92
N PHE A 7 7.29 25.48 37.89
CA PHE A 7 6.98 25.34 39.31
C PHE A 7 7.80 26.32 40.17
N ASP A 8 7.87 27.58 39.73
CA ASP A 8 8.63 28.68 40.36
C ASP A 8 8.34 28.90 41.86
N HIS A 9 7.09 28.65 42.27
CA HIS A 9 6.58 28.73 43.63
C HIS A 9 6.99 27.53 44.52
N LEU A 10 7.71 26.56 43.97
CA LEU A 10 8.28 25.41 44.67
C LEU A 10 9.83 25.47 44.60
N GLU A 11 10.53 25.07 45.67
CA GLU A 11 12.01 25.11 45.70
C GLU A 11 12.69 23.97 44.89
N ILE A 12 12.13 23.63 43.73
CA ILE A 12 12.70 22.65 42.79
C ILE A 12 13.96 23.23 42.15
N ARG A 13 15.07 22.48 42.19
CA ARG A 13 16.38 22.90 41.66
C ARG A 13 17.12 21.73 41.01
N TYR A 14 17.52 21.92 39.76
CA TYR A 14 18.24 20.93 38.96
C TYR A 14 19.76 21.09 39.07
N GLU A 15 20.46 19.97 39.20
CA GLU A 15 21.92 19.93 39.24
C GLU A 15 22.51 19.93 37.83
N GLU A 16 23.37 20.90 37.55
CA GLU A 16 23.95 21.18 36.22
C GLU A 16 25.12 20.26 35.87
N LYS A 17 24.88 18.95 35.96
CA LYS A 17 25.82 17.90 35.53
C LYS A 17 25.81 17.80 34.02
N LYS A 18 26.99 17.91 33.38
CA LYS A 18 27.14 17.73 31.92
C LYS A 18 27.09 16.27 31.47
N GLN A 19 27.30 15.32 32.38
CA GLN A 19 27.39 13.90 32.06
C GLN A 19 26.02 13.30 31.73
N LEU A 20 26.01 12.20 30.96
CA LEU A 20 24.85 11.35 30.78
C LEU A 20 24.46 10.72 32.13
N ASP A 21 23.21 10.87 32.57
CA ASP A 21 22.75 10.26 33.82
C ASP A 21 22.83 8.72 33.72
N GLU A 22 23.21 8.05 34.80
CA GLU A 22 23.29 6.57 34.86
C GLU A 22 21.98 5.88 34.44
N LYS A 23 20.83 6.50 34.73
CA LYS A 23 19.48 6.01 34.38
C LYS A 23 19.15 6.03 32.88
N ASP A 24 19.95 6.70 32.05
CA ASP A 24 19.69 6.87 30.61
C ASP A 24 20.70 6.12 29.72
N LYS A 25 21.73 5.48 30.30
CA LYS A 25 22.78 4.77 29.54
C LYS A 25 22.28 3.59 28.70
N THR A 26 21.09 3.08 28.98
CA THR A 26 20.42 1.99 28.27
C THR A 26 19.02 2.39 27.81
N HIS A 27 18.77 3.69 27.66
CA HIS A 27 17.52 4.22 27.12
C HIS A 27 17.70 4.47 25.62
N GLU A 28 16.80 3.90 24.82
CA GLU A 28 16.62 4.28 23.42
C GLU A 28 15.55 5.39 23.38
N SER A 29 15.81 6.45 22.64
CA SER A 29 14.98 7.66 22.54
C SER A 29 15.12 8.24 21.14
N ALA A 30 14.04 8.83 20.59
CA ALA A 30 14.11 9.53 19.32
C ALA A 30 15.08 10.71 19.34
N LEU A 31 15.52 11.12 18.15
CA LEU A 31 16.22 12.39 17.95
C LEU A 31 15.19 13.45 17.55
N TYR A 32 15.18 14.53 18.31
CA TYR A 32 14.27 15.65 18.10
C TYR A 32 15.05 16.88 17.66
N VAL A 33 14.38 17.80 16.99
CA VAL A 33 14.89 19.15 16.68
C VAL A 33 14.06 20.15 17.48
N ILE A 34 14.72 21.10 18.14
CA ILE A 34 14.06 22.19 18.87
C ILE A 34 14.79 23.52 18.66
N GLU A 35 14.05 24.61 18.66
CA GLU A 35 14.61 25.97 18.73
C GLU A 35 15.15 26.24 20.14
N LEU A 36 16.41 26.69 20.24
CA LEU A 36 17.07 27.11 21.48
C LEU A 36 17.81 28.43 21.24
N TYR A 37 17.27 29.52 21.81
CA TYR A 37 17.57 30.87 21.31
C TYR A 37 17.25 30.96 19.80
N ASP A 38 17.90 31.82 19.03
CA ASP A 38 17.56 32.10 17.63
C ASP A 38 18.01 30.98 16.63
N ASN A 39 18.06 29.70 17.04
CA ASN A 39 18.60 28.58 16.24
C ASN A 39 17.98 27.22 16.60
N GLU A 40 17.73 26.39 15.58
CA GLU A 40 17.31 24.99 15.72
C GLU A 40 18.49 24.06 16.04
N TYR A 41 18.35 23.19 17.05
CA TYR A 41 19.36 22.22 17.47
C TYR A 41 18.80 20.81 17.66
N VAL A 42 19.65 19.81 17.42
CA VAL A 42 19.34 18.39 17.57
C VAL A 42 19.58 17.92 19.01
N ILE A 43 18.56 17.30 19.61
CA ILE A 43 18.59 16.76 20.97
C ILE A 43 18.11 15.30 21.02
N ALA A 44 18.32 14.65 22.17
CA ALA A 44 17.62 13.45 22.60
C ALA A 44 17.07 13.65 24.02
N LEU A 45 16.03 12.91 24.40
CA LEU A 45 15.47 12.95 25.76
C LEU A 45 15.98 11.79 26.62
N GLY A 46 16.07 12.03 27.93
CA GLY A 46 16.28 10.99 28.94
C GLY A 46 14.98 10.38 29.43
N ASN A 47 15.07 9.24 30.13
CA ASN A 47 13.91 8.61 30.76
C ASN A 47 13.17 9.62 31.67
N MET A 48 11.84 9.55 31.68
CA MET A 48 10.98 10.33 32.59
C MET A 48 11.52 10.31 34.04
N ARG A 49 11.63 11.50 34.63
CA ARG A 49 12.11 11.72 36.00
C ARG A 49 10.98 12.18 36.90
N THR A 50 10.95 11.61 38.09
CA THR A 50 9.81 11.68 39.02
C THR A 50 10.26 12.04 40.44
N GLU A 51 11.50 12.51 40.60
CA GLU A 51 12.06 12.95 41.89
C GLU A 51 11.29 14.14 42.53
N HIS A 52 10.36 14.75 41.80
CA HIS A 52 9.50 15.86 42.24
C HIS A 52 7.99 15.58 42.05
N SER A 53 7.59 14.33 41.78
CA SER A 53 6.16 13.98 41.54
C SER A 53 5.29 14.16 42.78
N ASN A 54 5.90 14.08 43.98
CA ASN A 54 5.23 14.38 45.26
C ASN A 54 4.67 15.81 45.36
N ILE A 55 5.11 16.70 44.47
CA ILE A 55 4.66 18.09 44.32
C ILE A 55 4.21 18.40 42.87
N GLY A 56 3.79 17.37 42.12
CA GLY A 56 3.17 17.50 40.79
C GLY A 56 4.13 17.69 39.61
N CYS A 57 5.44 17.76 39.85
CA CYS A 57 6.45 18.00 38.83
C CYS A 57 7.08 16.68 38.35
N ILE A 58 6.99 16.43 37.04
CA ILE A 58 7.73 15.40 36.31
C ILE A 58 8.63 16.12 35.29
N TYR A 59 9.78 15.53 34.94
CA TYR A 59 10.70 16.17 33.99
C TYR A 59 11.45 15.18 33.10
N TYR A 60 11.95 15.66 31.97
CA TYR A 60 12.73 14.86 30.99
C TYR A 60 14.10 15.51 30.79
N PRO A 61 15.23 14.80 31.05
CA PRO A 61 16.57 15.32 30.77
C PRO A 61 16.77 15.63 29.28
N ILE A 62 17.30 16.80 28.96
CA ILE A 62 17.62 17.18 27.57
C ILE A 62 19.11 16.94 27.30
N TYR A 63 19.41 16.13 26.30
CA TYR A 63 20.78 15.82 25.86
C TYR A 63 21.09 16.45 24.50
N LEU A 64 22.08 17.33 24.45
CA LEU A 64 22.54 17.93 23.20
C LEU A 64 23.29 16.89 22.36
N ILE A 65 22.94 16.77 21.08
CA ILE A 65 23.69 15.96 20.12
C ILE A 65 24.76 16.80 19.45
N SER A 66 25.99 16.29 19.42
CA SER A 66 27.11 16.89 18.68
C SER A 66 27.18 16.41 17.24
N SER A 67 27.87 17.16 16.37
CA SER A 67 28.04 16.90 14.93
C SER A 67 28.55 15.49 14.58
N LYS A 68 29.17 14.77 15.52
CA LYS A 68 29.59 13.36 15.36
C LYS A 68 28.52 12.36 15.80
N MET A 69 27.25 12.77 15.79
CA MET A 69 26.05 12.03 16.21
C MET A 69 26.21 11.32 17.56
N ARG A 70 26.68 12.07 18.57
CA ARG A 70 26.87 11.58 19.95
C ARG A 70 26.37 12.60 20.96
N ILE A 71 25.79 12.10 22.05
CA ILE A 71 25.45 12.89 23.25
C ILE A 71 26.69 13.66 23.70
N LYS A 72 26.58 14.98 23.69
CA LYS A 72 27.64 15.91 24.04
C LYS A 72 27.63 16.24 25.52
N ALA A 73 26.46 16.63 26.01
CA ALA A 73 26.18 16.98 27.38
C ALA A 73 24.67 16.94 27.63
N LYS A 74 24.27 16.70 28.88
CA LYS A 74 22.98 17.13 29.40
C LYS A 74 22.98 18.65 29.44
N ILE A 75 21.99 19.31 28.83
CA ILE A 75 21.93 20.79 28.71
C ILE A 75 20.73 21.44 29.39
N GLY A 76 19.75 20.67 29.84
CA GLY A 76 18.55 21.19 30.49
C GLY A 76 17.57 20.09 30.87
N VAL A 77 16.34 20.48 31.16
CA VAL A 77 15.18 19.59 31.35
C VAL A 77 13.94 20.18 30.69
N PHE A 78 13.03 19.35 30.17
CA PHE A 78 11.63 19.75 29.97
C PHE A 78 10.85 19.47 31.26
N GLU A 79 10.02 20.42 31.69
CA GLU A 79 9.17 20.30 32.88
C GLU A 79 7.72 20.01 32.48
N VAL A 80 7.05 19.11 33.20
CA VAL A 80 5.71 18.63 32.88
C VAL A 80 4.88 18.49 34.16
N GLU A 81 3.66 19.01 34.15
CA GLU A 81 2.64 18.69 35.15
C GLU A 81 2.27 17.21 35.09
N GLN A 82 2.28 16.52 36.24
CA GLN A 82 2.00 15.08 36.33
C GLN A 82 0.69 14.67 35.63
N GLU A 83 -0.31 15.55 35.63
CA GLU A 83 -1.63 15.30 35.01
C GLU A 83 -1.56 15.30 33.46
N LYS A 84 -0.64 16.07 32.87
CA LYS A 84 -0.44 16.21 31.41
C LYS A 84 0.47 15.13 30.82
N VAL A 85 1.13 14.31 31.64
CA VAL A 85 2.09 13.27 31.19
C VAL A 85 1.47 12.22 30.25
N ILE A 86 0.16 11.96 30.32
CA ILE A 86 -0.52 11.02 29.41
C ILE A 86 -0.88 11.66 28.05
N SER A 87 -1.06 13.00 27.99
CA SER A 87 -1.40 13.70 26.73
C SER A 87 -0.19 14.02 25.86
N ILE A 88 1.02 14.10 26.45
CA ILE A 88 2.27 14.38 25.71
C ILE A 88 2.86 13.14 25.01
N VAL A 89 2.29 11.95 25.17
CA VAL A 89 2.77 10.73 24.49
C VAL A 89 2.07 10.58 23.14
N ASP A 90 2.86 10.42 22.08
CA ASP A 90 2.39 10.24 20.71
C ASP A 90 1.88 8.81 20.43
N ASP A 91 1.57 8.52 19.17
CA ASP A 91 0.93 7.27 18.74
C ASP A 91 1.94 6.12 18.60
N ASP A 92 3.24 6.43 18.56
CA ASP A 92 4.35 5.47 18.54
C ASP A 92 4.84 5.13 19.95
N GLY A 93 4.71 6.07 20.90
CA GLY A 93 5.16 5.97 22.29
C GLY A 93 6.28 6.93 22.66
N ASP A 94 6.69 7.82 21.75
CA ASP A 94 7.64 8.90 21.97
C ASP A 94 6.93 10.15 22.55
N ILE A 95 7.70 11.21 22.83
CA ILE A 95 7.19 12.44 23.47
C ILE A 95 6.94 13.52 22.42
N ASP A 96 5.67 13.90 22.25
CA ASP A 96 5.24 14.98 21.37
C ASP A 96 5.67 16.34 21.94
N LEU A 97 6.80 16.86 21.43
CA LEU A 97 7.36 18.13 21.88
C LEU A 97 6.42 19.33 21.65
N ASN A 98 5.48 19.24 20.70
CA ASN A 98 4.50 20.30 20.44
C ASN A 98 3.52 20.48 21.61
N LYS A 99 3.49 19.52 22.56
CA LYS A 99 2.69 19.54 23.79
C LYS A 99 3.54 19.79 25.04
N LEU A 100 4.83 20.10 24.89
CA LEU A 100 5.71 20.52 25.97
C LEU A 100 5.86 22.05 25.98
N GLY A 101 6.01 22.63 27.18
CA GLY A 101 6.43 24.03 27.32
C GLY A 101 7.91 24.23 27.03
N GLU A 102 8.37 25.49 27.07
CA GLU A 102 9.77 25.85 26.81
C GLU A 102 10.79 25.07 27.69
N PRO A 103 11.94 24.66 27.13
CA PRO A 103 12.95 23.89 27.85
C PRO A 103 13.69 24.73 28.90
N LEU A 104 13.88 24.16 30.09
CA LEU A 104 14.66 24.75 31.18
C LEU A 104 16.15 24.44 31.00
N LEU A 105 16.87 25.34 30.33
CA LEU A 105 18.31 25.22 30.06
C LEU A 105 19.19 25.44 31.30
N PHE A 106 20.34 24.75 31.33
CA PHE A 106 21.42 24.93 32.30
C PHE A 106 22.25 26.18 31.98
N SER A 107 22.83 26.83 32.99
CA SER A 107 23.50 28.15 32.87
C SER A 107 24.72 28.16 31.95
N PHE A 108 25.32 27.00 31.68
CA PHE A 108 26.42 26.85 30.73
C PHE A 108 25.97 26.56 29.30
N ALA A 109 24.69 26.27 29.05
CA ALA A 109 24.13 25.96 27.74
C ALA A 109 23.80 27.26 26.97
N THR A 110 24.71 28.22 27.01
CA THR A 110 24.60 29.49 26.29
C THR A 110 24.63 29.29 24.78
N SER A 111 24.16 30.26 24.00
CA SER A 111 24.26 30.23 22.54
C SER A 111 25.69 29.88 22.05
N GLU A 112 26.75 30.51 22.58
CA GLU A 112 28.15 30.14 22.25
C GLU A 112 28.46 28.66 22.53
N TYR A 113 27.93 28.07 23.62
CA TYR A 113 28.14 26.66 23.94
C TYR A 113 27.38 25.73 22.99
N LEU A 114 26.15 26.10 22.60
CA LEU A 114 25.33 25.34 21.66
C LEU A 114 25.92 25.42 20.24
N GLU A 115 26.28 26.60 19.73
CA GLU A 115 26.94 26.77 18.43
C GLU A 115 28.26 26.00 18.31
N LYS A 116 29.05 25.95 19.39
CA LYS A 116 30.37 25.32 19.42
C LYS A 116 30.35 23.80 19.50
N TYR A 117 29.22 23.20 19.92
CA TYR A 117 29.18 21.79 20.27
C TYR A 117 27.90 21.02 19.89
N GLY A 118 26.83 21.69 19.47
CA GLY A 118 25.57 21.10 19.02
C GLY A 118 25.50 20.97 17.49
N THR A 119 24.68 20.04 17.02
CA THR A 119 24.26 19.97 15.61
C THR A 119 23.07 20.92 15.41
N LYS A 120 23.13 21.82 14.41
CA LYS A 120 21.97 22.62 13.97
C LYS A 120 21.15 21.87 12.92
N GLU A 121 19.84 22.11 12.79
CA GLU A 121 19.00 21.36 11.83
C GLU A 121 19.48 21.48 10.38
N SER A 122 19.94 22.67 9.98
CA SER A 122 20.53 22.91 8.66
C SER A 122 21.64 21.93 8.30
N VAL A 123 22.35 21.33 9.28
CA VAL A 123 23.33 20.27 9.06
C VAL A 123 22.68 18.92 8.79
N ILE A 124 21.54 18.57 9.39
CA ILE A 124 20.79 17.36 8.99
C ILE A 124 20.22 17.54 7.58
N SER A 125 19.55 18.67 7.34
CA SER A 125 18.91 18.99 6.05
C SER A 125 19.90 19.31 4.92
N SER A 126 21.20 19.52 5.22
CA SER A 126 22.26 19.70 4.22
C SER A 126 23.51 18.83 4.44
N VAL A 127 23.37 17.62 5.00
CA VAL A 127 24.37 16.55 4.89
C VAL A 127 24.04 15.64 3.70
N PRO A 128 24.59 15.91 2.49
CA PRO A 128 24.95 14.80 1.63
C PRO A 128 26.03 14.00 2.35
N SER A 129 26.05 12.69 2.14
CA SER A 129 26.97 11.81 2.86
C SER A 129 28.41 11.94 2.32
N GLU A 130 29.25 12.76 2.98
CA GLU A 130 30.71 12.58 3.19
C GLU A 130 31.40 13.83 3.81
N GLU A 131 32.31 13.63 4.79
CA GLU A 131 33.42 14.55 5.10
C GLU A 131 34.62 14.13 4.21
N ASN A 132 35.51 14.96 3.66
CA ASN A 132 36.33 15.97 4.33
C ASN A 132 36.97 16.97 3.32
N GLU A 133 37.01 18.26 3.72
CA GLU A 133 38.15 19.23 3.75
C GLU A 133 39.18 19.41 2.59
N PRO A 134 39.91 20.56 2.53
CA PRO A 134 40.12 21.26 1.26
C PRO A 134 41.60 21.59 0.89
N SER A 135 41.78 22.33 -0.22
CA SER A 135 42.99 23.14 -0.46
C SER A 135 42.73 24.40 -1.34
N GLU A 136 42.89 25.57 -0.72
CA GLU A 136 43.42 26.85 -1.23
C GLU A 136 42.94 27.53 -2.55
N GLU A 137 42.48 28.80 -2.34
CA GLU A 137 42.75 30.04 -3.10
C GLU A 137 41.92 30.55 -4.30
N GLN A 138 41.58 31.86 -4.19
CA GLN A 138 41.28 32.90 -5.21
C GLN A 138 40.02 32.77 -6.09
N ASP A 139 39.23 33.83 -6.39
CA ASP A 139 39.06 35.18 -5.80
C ASP A 139 37.75 35.84 -6.37
N ASP A 140 37.38 36.98 -5.80
CA ASP A 140 36.73 38.16 -6.42
C ASP A 140 35.21 38.21 -6.78
N THR A 141 34.49 38.96 -5.95
CA THR A 141 33.42 39.95 -6.25
C THR A 141 31.92 39.65 -6.54
N ASN A 142 31.13 40.56 -5.93
CA ASN A 142 29.96 41.29 -6.44
C ASN A 142 28.52 40.71 -6.31
N LYS A 143 27.92 41.07 -5.15
CA LYS A 143 26.83 42.09 -5.03
C LYS A 143 25.34 41.70 -5.08
N ASN A 144 24.64 42.36 -4.17
CA ASN A 144 23.26 42.90 -4.24
C ASN A 144 22.08 41.91 -4.24
N GLU A 145 20.90 42.25 -3.72
CA GLU A 145 20.47 43.10 -2.57
C GLU A 145 18.93 43.02 -2.47
N ASN A 146 18.38 43.30 -1.29
CA ASN A 146 16.94 43.41 -0.95
C ASN A 146 16.19 42.06 -0.81
N LYS A 147 15.39 41.79 0.23
CA LYS A 147 14.38 42.59 1.00
C LYS A 147 13.10 42.88 0.20
N ASP A 148 11.96 42.36 0.68
CA ASP A 148 11.09 42.98 1.70
C ASP A 148 10.33 41.84 2.41
N GLN A 149 10.10 41.82 3.73
CA GLN A 149 9.24 42.67 4.59
C GLN A 149 7.74 42.58 4.23
N ILE A 150 6.77 42.47 5.16
CA ILE A 150 6.62 42.05 6.58
C ILE A 150 5.13 42.34 6.93
N GLN A 151 4.47 41.53 7.78
CA GLN A 151 3.19 41.72 8.55
C GLN A 151 2.30 40.45 8.49
N LYS A 152 1.93 39.75 9.58
CA LYS A 152 2.06 40.00 11.05
C LYS A 152 1.16 41.15 11.56
N GLU A 153 0.55 41.12 12.75
CA GLU A 153 0.43 40.07 13.80
C GLU A 153 -0.77 39.10 13.50
N GLU A 154 -1.78 38.71 14.31
CA GLU A 154 -2.28 38.94 15.70
C GLU A 154 -3.41 37.88 15.98
N GLU A 155 -3.93 37.67 17.22
CA GLU A 155 -3.67 36.49 18.08
C GLU A 155 -4.91 36.09 18.97
N GLU A 156 -4.73 35.21 19.99
CA GLU A 156 -5.70 34.68 21.01
C GLU A 156 -6.71 33.61 20.49
N GLU A 157 -6.80 32.34 20.93
CA GLU A 157 -6.78 31.66 22.27
C GLU A 157 -8.06 31.91 23.10
N GLU A 158 -8.75 31.00 23.80
CA GLU A 158 -8.62 29.56 24.20
C GLU A 158 -9.84 28.74 23.61
N GLU A 159 -10.16 27.44 23.81
CA GLU A 159 -9.61 26.25 24.52
C GLU A 159 -10.14 24.93 23.81
N ASP A 160 -10.35 23.82 24.53
CA ASP A 160 -10.80 22.45 24.16
C ASP A 160 -12.20 22.30 23.48
N ASP A 161 -12.31 21.40 22.49
CA ASP A 161 -13.18 20.19 22.60
C ASP A 161 -12.80 19.11 21.56
N ALA A 162 -12.66 17.85 21.98
CA ALA A 162 -12.22 16.74 21.14
C ALA A 162 -13.30 15.66 21.00
N PHE A 163 -13.61 15.26 19.75
CA PHE A 163 -14.61 14.26 19.37
C PHE A 163 -16.08 14.60 19.72
N ASN A 164 -16.70 15.49 18.92
CA ASN A 164 -18.08 15.24 18.51
C ASN A 164 -18.42 15.82 17.12
N ILE A 165 -19.30 15.13 16.38
CA ILE A 165 -19.72 15.51 15.03
C ILE A 165 -21.24 15.74 15.02
N PRO A 166 -21.74 16.95 14.73
CA PRO A 166 -23.17 17.21 14.66
C PRO A 166 -23.84 16.44 13.51
N SER A 167 -24.86 15.64 13.80
CA SER A 167 -25.68 15.00 12.78
C SER A 167 -26.70 15.99 12.20
N SER A 168 -26.83 16.00 10.87
CA SER A 168 -27.93 16.68 10.17
C SER A 168 -28.31 15.92 8.90
N THR A 169 -29.59 15.98 8.52
CA THR A 169 -30.21 15.07 7.56
C THR A 169 -30.15 15.56 6.10
N PRO A 170 -29.94 14.67 5.12
CA PRO A 170 -30.03 15.05 3.70
C PRO A 170 -31.49 15.31 3.30
N ALA A 171 -31.84 16.59 3.09
CA ALA A 171 -33.11 16.97 2.50
C ALA A 171 -33.02 16.91 0.96
N ALA A 172 -33.38 15.77 0.37
CA ALA A 172 -33.34 15.58 -1.07
C ALA A 172 -34.32 16.53 -1.80
N LYS A 173 -33.80 17.20 -2.85
CA LYS A 173 -34.61 17.75 -3.95
C LYS A 173 -34.16 17.06 -5.24
N VAL A 174 -35.11 16.41 -5.90
CA VAL A 174 -34.91 15.80 -7.21
C VAL A 174 -35.53 16.73 -8.23
N ASP A 175 -34.71 17.37 -9.06
CA ASP A 175 -35.19 17.97 -10.30
C ASP A 175 -35.29 16.86 -11.37
N SER A 176 -36.49 16.62 -11.87
CA SER A 176 -36.79 15.61 -12.86
C SER A 176 -36.83 16.22 -14.26
N ASP A 177 -35.78 16.02 -15.05
CA ASP A 177 -35.80 16.39 -16.47
C ASP A 177 -36.22 15.17 -17.32
N ASN A 178 -37.27 15.32 -18.11
CA ASN A 178 -37.94 14.20 -18.78
C ASN A 178 -37.40 14.00 -20.20
N ASN A 179 -37.20 12.75 -20.60
CA ASN A 179 -37.28 12.35 -22.01
C ASN A 179 -38.04 11.02 -22.12
N GLU A 180 -39.12 11.04 -22.90
CA GLU A 180 -40.07 9.93 -23.04
C GLU A 180 -39.63 8.95 -24.13
N ASP A 181 -39.50 7.67 -23.80
CA ASP A 181 -40.09 6.56 -24.59
C ASP A 181 -40.23 5.30 -23.71
N GLY A 182 -41.21 5.34 -22.81
CA GLY A 182 -41.49 4.28 -21.84
C GLY A 182 -42.52 3.26 -22.36
N SER A 183 -42.11 2.33 -23.21
CA SER A 183 -42.98 1.18 -23.53
C SER A 183 -43.30 0.36 -22.27
N ASN A 184 -44.58 0.32 -21.89
CA ASN A 184 -45.06 -0.35 -20.68
C ASN A 184 -44.84 -1.88 -20.73
N MET A 185 -43.70 -2.35 -20.21
CA MET A 185 -43.51 -3.75 -19.81
C MET A 185 -44.00 -3.94 -18.38
N THR A 186 -44.92 -4.88 -18.18
CA THR A 186 -45.34 -5.33 -16.84
C THR A 186 -44.22 -6.13 -16.17
N SER A 187 -44.22 -6.15 -14.84
CA SER A 187 -43.17 -6.75 -13.99
C SER A 187 -42.83 -8.20 -14.32
N ASP A 188 -43.82 -8.95 -14.79
CA ASP A 188 -43.85 -10.42 -14.80
C ASP A 188 -43.35 -11.04 -16.12
N GLU A 189 -43.15 -10.24 -17.17
CA GLU A 189 -42.68 -10.78 -18.45
C GLU A 189 -41.18 -11.08 -18.42
N LYS A 190 -40.81 -12.35 -18.66
CA LYS A 190 -39.41 -12.79 -18.69
C LYS A 190 -38.68 -12.15 -19.89
N MET A 191 -37.59 -11.42 -19.62
CA MET A 191 -36.68 -10.94 -20.67
C MET A 191 -35.98 -12.13 -21.32
N THR A 192 -35.98 -12.19 -22.65
CA THR A 192 -35.26 -13.20 -23.43
C THR A 192 -34.28 -12.52 -24.38
N TYR A 193 -33.31 -13.26 -24.93
CA TYR A 193 -32.28 -12.71 -25.81
C TYR A 193 -32.87 -12.00 -27.05
N GLU A 194 -34.01 -12.48 -27.55
CA GLU A 194 -34.75 -11.92 -28.69
C GLU A 194 -35.47 -10.60 -28.35
N LYS A 195 -35.80 -10.38 -27.06
CA LYS A 195 -36.41 -9.13 -26.58
C LYS A 195 -35.38 -8.12 -26.07
N LEU A 196 -34.21 -8.61 -25.68
CA LEU A 196 -33.08 -7.82 -25.20
C LEU A 196 -32.59 -6.82 -26.24
N PHE A 197 -32.48 -7.25 -27.50
CA PHE A 197 -31.99 -6.43 -28.60
C PHE A 197 -33.10 -6.09 -29.61
N ILE A 198 -33.11 -4.83 -30.06
CA ILE A 198 -33.76 -4.41 -31.30
C ILE A 198 -32.65 -4.37 -32.36
N LEU A 199 -32.86 -5.03 -33.50
CA LEU A 199 -31.88 -5.08 -34.58
C LEU A 199 -32.13 -3.93 -35.57
N ASP A 200 -31.06 -3.26 -35.99
CA ASP A 200 -31.08 -2.36 -37.14
C ASP A 200 -31.46 -3.15 -38.41
N ASP A 201 -32.35 -2.60 -39.24
CA ASP A 201 -32.69 -3.15 -40.56
C ASP A 201 -32.39 -2.11 -41.67
N PRO A 202 -31.41 -2.37 -42.57
CA PRO A 202 -30.48 -3.50 -42.56
C PRO A 202 -29.40 -3.37 -41.47
N LEU A 203 -28.87 -4.51 -41.01
CA LEU A 203 -27.75 -4.53 -40.05
C LEU A 203 -26.49 -3.83 -40.61
N PRO A 204 -25.72 -3.10 -39.77
CA PRO A 204 -24.51 -2.41 -40.18
C PRO A 204 -23.48 -3.34 -40.83
N THR A 205 -23.07 -3.02 -42.06
CA THR A 205 -22.02 -3.75 -42.77
C THR A 205 -20.64 -3.33 -42.26
N LEU A 206 -20.22 -3.88 -41.12
CA LEU A 206 -18.88 -3.66 -40.57
C LEU A 206 -17.82 -4.41 -41.37
N SER A 207 -16.64 -3.80 -41.53
CA SER A 207 -15.46 -4.50 -42.02
C SER A 207 -15.04 -5.60 -41.04
N SER A 208 -14.96 -6.83 -41.53
CA SER A 208 -14.19 -7.89 -40.86
C SER A 208 -12.71 -7.63 -41.10
N TRP A 209 -11.89 -7.78 -40.06
CA TRP A 209 -10.44 -7.63 -40.17
C TRP A 209 -9.72 -8.99 -40.23
N PRO A 210 -8.55 -9.08 -40.91
CA PRO A 210 -7.68 -10.24 -40.81
C PRO A 210 -7.07 -10.34 -39.41
N THR A 211 -6.62 -11.53 -39.03
CA THR A 211 -5.89 -11.74 -37.78
C THR A 211 -4.61 -10.90 -37.77
N GLU A 212 -4.42 -10.11 -36.72
CA GLU A 212 -3.21 -9.32 -36.50
C GLU A 212 -2.02 -10.22 -36.12
N THR A 213 -0.88 -10.06 -36.80
CA THR A 213 0.33 -10.88 -36.55
C THR A 213 1.28 -10.23 -35.54
N GLU A 214 2.24 -11.00 -35.00
CA GLU A 214 3.29 -10.46 -34.14
C GLU A 214 4.07 -9.33 -34.83
N ASP A 215 4.37 -9.49 -36.12
CA ASP A 215 5.09 -8.48 -36.92
C ASP A 215 4.25 -7.22 -37.13
N ASP A 216 2.92 -7.31 -37.23
CA ASP A 216 2.06 -6.12 -37.33
C ASP A 216 2.01 -5.35 -36.01
N ALA A 217 1.82 -6.07 -34.90
CA ALA A 217 1.88 -5.47 -33.56
C ALA A 217 3.26 -4.85 -33.29
N LYS A 218 4.34 -5.51 -33.71
CA LYS A 218 5.73 -5.02 -33.62
C LYS A 218 5.96 -3.76 -34.46
N LYS A 219 5.40 -3.65 -35.67
CA LYS A 219 5.41 -2.39 -36.45
C LYS A 219 4.70 -1.26 -35.68
N MET A 220 3.52 -1.52 -35.13
CA MET A 220 2.78 -0.51 -34.35
C MET A 220 3.56 -0.07 -33.10
N ARG A 221 4.12 -1.01 -32.32
CA ARG A 221 5.01 -0.71 -31.19
C ARG A 221 6.24 0.12 -31.59
N GLN A 222 6.81 -0.12 -32.78
CA GLN A 222 7.97 0.64 -33.30
C GLN A 222 7.61 2.04 -33.80
N THR A 223 6.37 2.28 -34.23
CA THR A 223 5.91 3.64 -34.60
C THR A 223 5.61 4.53 -33.38
N TYR A 224 5.26 3.91 -32.24
CA TYR A 224 5.00 4.61 -30.98
C TYR A 224 6.26 5.29 -30.41
N LYS A 225 6.09 6.51 -29.90
CA LYS A 225 7.20 7.34 -29.39
C LYS A 225 6.82 7.90 -28.03
N ALA A 226 7.21 7.19 -26.97
CA ALA A 226 6.85 7.50 -25.58
C ALA A 226 7.16 8.96 -25.19
N ASN A 227 8.33 9.47 -25.60
CA ASN A 227 8.76 10.86 -25.34
C ASN A 227 7.93 11.95 -26.09
N LYS A 228 6.99 11.56 -26.95
CA LYS A 228 6.02 12.45 -27.61
C LYS A 228 4.57 12.10 -27.26
N SER A 229 4.37 11.32 -26.19
CA SER A 229 3.09 10.66 -25.86
C SER A 229 2.69 10.85 -24.40
N LEU A 230 3.13 11.95 -23.77
CA LEU A 230 2.79 12.28 -22.38
C LEU A 230 1.28 12.50 -22.17
N GLN A 231 0.59 13.02 -23.19
CA GLN A 231 -0.85 13.27 -23.20
C GLN A 231 -1.69 12.06 -23.65
N ASP A 232 -1.07 10.89 -23.85
CA ASP A 232 -1.81 9.67 -24.21
C ASP A 232 -2.50 9.05 -23.01
N ASN A 233 -3.69 8.49 -23.23
CA ASN A 233 -4.41 7.71 -22.23
C ASN A 233 -3.58 6.48 -21.77
N TRP A 234 -3.86 6.00 -20.56
CA TRP A 234 -3.03 4.97 -19.92
C TRP A 234 -2.99 3.64 -20.71
N VAL A 235 -4.08 3.27 -21.39
CA VAL A 235 -4.14 2.06 -22.25
C VAL A 235 -3.18 2.18 -23.43
N VAL A 236 -3.17 3.31 -24.14
CA VAL A 236 -2.23 3.58 -25.24
C VAL A 236 -0.78 3.50 -24.76
N ARG A 237 -0.49 4.04 -23.56
CA ARG A 237 0.86 3.99 -22.95
C ARG A 237 1.25 2.56 -22.57
N PHE A 238 0.34 1.79 -21.95
CA PHE A 238 0.54 0.39 -21.57
C PHE A 238 0.72 -0.54 -22.79
N MET A 239 -0.02 -0.30 -23.87
CA MET A 239 0.07 -1.07 -25.12
C MET A 239 1.19 -0.60 -26.05
N ASN A 240 1.75 0.61 -25.83
CA ASN A 240 2.65 1.29 -26.75
C ASN A 240 2.06 1.36 -28.18
N ASN A 241 0.77 1.68 -28.29
CA ASN A 241 0.02 1.62 -29.54
C ASN A 241 -1.10 2.69 -29.56
N LYS A 242 -1.06 3.60 -30.54
CA LYS A 242 -1.98 4.74 -30.69
C LYS A 242 -3.41 4.36 -31.11
N GLU A 243 -3.62 3.13 -31.58
CA GLU A 243 -4.92 2.68 -32.11
C GLU A 243 -5.99 2.42 -31.03
N TYR A 244 -5.62 2.47 -29.74
CA TYR A 244 -6.56 2.34 -28.62
C TYR A 244 -7.20 3.68 -28.24
N LYS A 245 -8.51 3.69 -28.02
CA LYS A 245 -9.25 4.85 -27.50
C LYS A 245 -10.21 4.42 -26.41
N ILE A 246 -10.19 5.14 -25.30
CA ILE A 246 -11.13 4.98 -24.18
C ILE A 246 -12.39 5.81 -24.48
N HIS A 247 -13.56 5.25 -24.21
CA HIS A 247 -14.87 5.90 -24.31
C HIS A 247 -15.44 5.98 -22.89
N SER A 248 -15.13 7.09 -22.22
CA SER A 248 -15.67 7.45 -20.90
C SER A 248 -17.18 7.63 -20.94
N ASN A 249 -17.85 7.46 -19.79
CA ASN A 249 -19.29 7.65 -19.66
C ASN A 249 -19.64 8.16 -18.26
N ASP A 250 -20.72 8.93 -18.13
CA ASP A 250 -21.10 9.55 -16.84
C ASP A 250 -21.93 8.63 -15.93
N GLY A 251 -22.17 7.39 -16.33
CA GLY A 251 -22.98 6.44 -15.55
C GLY A 251 -22.22 5.96 -14.33
N SER A 252 -22.82 6.09 -13.14
CA SER A 252 -22.20 5.65 -11.87
C SER A 252 -22.20 4.12 -11.75
N GLY A 253 -23.24 3.51 -11.16
CA GLY A 253 -23.37 2.04 -11.14
C GLY A 253 -23.70 1.42 -12.51
N ASP A 254 -24.15 2.24 -13.48
CA ASP A 254 -24.55 1.80 -14.83
C ASP A 254 -23.39 1.64 -15.83
N CYS A 255 -22.18 2.07 -15.49
CA CYS A 255 -21.03 2.14 -16.40
C CYS A 255 -20.75 0.85 -17.19
N PHE A 256 -20.76 -0.30 -16.52
CA PHE A 256 -20.58 -1.61 -17.14
C PHE A 256 -21.66 -1.92 -18.19
N PHE A 257 -22.93 -1.61 -17.88
CA PHE A 257 -24.06 -1.83 -18.77
C PHE A 257 -24.09 -0.83 -19.94
N ILE A 258 -23.62 0.40 -19.73
CA ILE A 258 -23.40 1.40 -20.79
C ILE A 258 -22.32 0.92 -21.76
N ALA A 259 -21.19 0.42 -21.26
CA ALA A 259 -20.12 -0.11 -22.10
C ALA A 259 -20.59 -1.31 -22.95
N ILE A 260 -21.42 -2.21 -22.38
CA ILE A 260 -22.08 -3.29 -23.13
C ILE A 260 -23.02 -2.72 -24.21
N ARG A 261 -23.94 -1.82 -23.84
CA ARG A 261 -24.90 -1.19 -24.75
C ARG A 261 -24.19 -0.57 -25.95
N ASP A 262 -23.13 0.20 -25.71
CA ASP A 262 -22.42 0.96 -26.73
C ASP A 262 -21.55 0.06 -27.62
N ALA A 263 -21.01 -1.04 -27.08
CA ALA A 263 -20.31 -2.05 -27.87
C ALA A 263 -21.27 -2.79 -28.82
N PHE A 264 -22.40 -3.30 -28.32
CA PHE A 264 -23.43 -3.97 -29.14
C PHE A 264 -24.09 -3.02 -30.16
N SER A 265 -24.23 -1.73 -29.82
CA SER A 265 -24.80 -0.74 -30.74
C SER A 265 -24.10 -0.65 -32.10
N GLN A 266 -22.78 -0.94 -32.13
CA GLN A 266 -21.94 -0.88 -33.34
C GLN A 266 -22.23 -2.00 -34.34
N ILE A 267 -22.62 -3.20 -33.87
CA ILE A 267 -23.05 -4.32 -34.73
C ILE A 267 -24.54 -4.24 -35.10
N GLY A 268 -25.23 -3.16 -34.73
CA GLY A 268 -26.66 -2.95 -34.99
C GLY A 268 -27.59 -3.54 -33.95
N TYR A 269 -27.07 -3.98 -32.80
CA TYR A 269 -27.84 -4.60 -31.73
C TYR A 269 -28.16 -3.54 -30.67
N LYS A 270 -29.29 -2.84 -30.80
CA LYS A 270 -29.69 -1.77 -29.87
C LYS A 270 -30.35 -2.35 -28.63
N THR A 271 -29.98 -1.84 -27.46
CA THR A 271 -30.60 -2.21 -26.17
C THR A 271 -30.55 -1.02 -25.20
N THR A 272 -31.09 -1.19 -24.00
CA THR A 272 -31.02 -0.19 -22.93
C THR A 272 -30.41 -0.79 -21.67
N VAL A 273 -29.89 0.05 -20.78
CA VAL A 273 -29.35 -0.39 -19.48
C VAL A 273 -30.43 -1.12 -18.67
N SER A 274 -31.66 -0.62 -18.66
CA SER A 274 -32.80 -1.27 -18.01
C SER A 274 -33.07 -2.69 -18.56
N LYS A 275 -33.03 -2.90 -19.89
CA LYS A 275 -33.17 -4.25 -20.47
C LYS A 275 -32.03 -5.19 -20.04
N LEU A 276 -30.78 -4.71 -20.04
CA LEU A 276 -29.62 -5.49 -19.61
C LEU A 276 -29.70 -5.88 -18.12
N ARG A 277 -30.06 -4.93 -17.24
CA ARG A 277 -30.28 -5.18 -15.81
C ARG A 277 -31.46 -6.13 -15.55
N LYS A 278 -32.58 -5.97 -16.28
CA LYS A 278 -33.73 -6.89 -16.20
C LYS A 278 -33.38 -8.29 -16.65
N TYR A 279 -32.45 -8.47 -17.58
CA TYR A 279 -31.93 -9.78 -17.96
C TYR A 279 -31.05 -10.37 -16.84
N LEU A 280 -30.04 -9.63 -16.36
CA LEU A 280 -29.16 -10.05 -15.25
C LEU A 280 -29.94 -10.45 -13.98
N SER A 281 -30.94 -9.65 -13.59
CA SER A 281 -31.70 -9.86 -12.35
C SER A 281 -32.43 -11.20 -12.28
N GLN A 282 -32.65 -11.88 -13.41
CA GLN A 282 -33.33 -13.18 -13.44
C GLN A 282 -32.41 -14.34 -13.03
N GLU A 283 -31.10 -14.16 -13.15
CA GLU A 283 -30.08 -15.12 -12.74
C GLU A 283 -29.71 -15.00 -11.24
N VAL A 284 -30.41 -14.13 -10.50
CA VAL A 284 -30.29 -14.01 -9.03
C VAL A 284 -30.94 -15.24 -8.37
N THR A 285 -30.08 -16.11 -7.84
CA THR A 285 -30.44 -17.36 -7.15
C THR A 285 -30.53 -17.18 -5.62
N PRO A 286 -31.19 -18.11 -4.89
CA PRO A 286 -31.15 -18.12 -3.42
C PRO A 286 -29.72 -18.16 -2.87
N ALA A 287 -28.85 -19.01 -3.43
CA ALA A 287 -27.46 -19.13 -2.99
C ALA A 287 -26.65 -17.83 -3.17
N LEU A 288 -26.93 -17.06 -4.24
CA LEU A 288 -26.32 -15.74 -4.46
C LEU A 288 -26.80 -14.75 -3.39
N TYR A 289 -28.12 -14.66 -3.17
CA TYR A 289 -28.71 -13.82 -2.12
C TYR A 289 -28.13 -14.15 -0.74
N ASP A 290 -28.13 -15.43 -0.38
CA ASP A 290 -27.60 -15.93 0.88
C ASP A 290 -26.11 -15.60 1.03
N ASN A 291 -25.29 -15.71 -0.02
CA ASN A 291 -23.87 -15.35 0.05
C ASN A 291 -23.69 -13.85 0.36
N TYR A 292 -24.36 -12.96 -0.38
CA TYR A 292 -24.25 -11.51 -0.19
C TYR A 292 -24.78 -11.10 1.19
N LYS A 293 -25.87 -11.72 1.64
CA LYS A 293 -26.44 -11.52 2.98
C LYS A 293 -25.48 -11.97 4.08
N ASN A 294 -24.88 -13.17 3.93
CA ASN A 294 -23.86 -13.70 4.84
C ASN A 294 -22.52 -12.95 4.82
N ILE A 295 -22.22 -12.16 3.78
CA ILE A 295 -21.08 -11.22 3.77
C ILE A 295 -21.46 -9.96 4.57
N TYR A 296 -22.58 -9.31 4.22
CA TYR A 296 -23.06 -8.11 4.91
C TYR A 296 -23.27 -8.33 6.41
N ASP A 297 -23.97 -9.41 6.82
CA ASP A 297 -24.26 -9.67 8.24
C ASP A 297 -22.97 -9.97 9.03
N GLY A 298 -21.94 -10.51 8.37
CA GLY A 298 -20.61 -10.68 8.95
C GLY A 298 -19.92 -9.34 9.22
N ILE A 299 -19.84 -8.46 8.22
CA ILE A 299 -19.23 -7.13 8.36
C ILE A 299 -20.01 -6.27 9.38
N ALA A 300 -21.34 -6.36 9.39
CA ALA A 300 -22.18 -5.63 10.34
C ALA A 300 -22.02 -6.13 11.79
N PHE A 301 -21.80 -7.43 12.00
CA PHE A 301 -21.46 -7.99 13.32
C PHE A 301 -20.05 -7.60 13.77
N GLU A 302 -19.08 -7.64 12.86
CA GLU A 302 -17.70 -7.23 13.09
C GLU A 302 -17.64 -5.75 13.51
N LEU A 303 -18.21 -4.85 12.70
CA LEU A 303 -18.24 -3.41 12.99
C LEU A 303 -18.87 -3.12 14.36
N LYS A 304 -20.02 -3.75 14.67
CA LYS A 304 -20.68 -3.57 15.97
C LYS A 304 -19.75 -3.98 17.14
N THR A 305 -19.01 -5.09 16.97
CA THR A 305 -18.09 -5.59 18.00
C THR A 305 -16.89 -4.65 18.17
N THR A 306 -16.36 -4.11 17.06
CA THR A 306 -15.31 -3.08 17.09
C THR A 306 -15.79 -1.76 17.71
N GLU A 307 -17.02 -1.31 17.43
CA GLU A 307 -17.62 -0.13 18.05
C GLU A 307 -17.81 -0.30 19.58
N GLU A 308 -18.20 -1.50 20.04
CA GLU A 308 -18.31 -1.83 21.47
C GLU A 308 -16.94 -1.88 22.17
N GLU A 309 -15.90 -2.43 21.53
CA GLU A 309 -14.54 -2.45 22.10
C GLU A 309 -13.86 -1.07 22.07
N LEU A 310 -14.07 -0.26 21.03
CA LEU A 310 -13.60 1.12 20.96
C LEU A 310 -14.15 1.97 22.13
N HIS A 311 -15.44 1.81 22.45
CA HIS A 311 -16.04 2.47 23.63
C HIS A 311 -15.37 2.02 24.94
N ARG A 312 -15.19 0.71 25.12
CA ARG A 312 -14.52 0.14 26.31
C ARG A 312 -13.08 0.64 26.46
N LEU A 313 -12.34 0.78 25.36
CA LEU A 313 -10.96 1.30 25.36
C LEU A 313 -10.93 2.81 25.70
N GLN A 314 -11.91 3.59 25.23
CA GLN A 314 -12.08 4.99 25.64
C GLN A 314 -12.39 5.13 27.14
N GLU A 315 -13.29 4.30 27.68
CA GLU A 315 -13.59 4.26 29.12
C GLU A 315 -12.36 3.87 29.96
N ALA A 316 -11.62 2.85 29.54
CA ALA A 316 -10.38 2.42 30.19
C ALA A 316 -9.33 3.54 30.22
N ASN A 317 -9.10 4.23 29.09
CA ASN A 317 -8.18 5.38 29.02
C ASN A 317 -8.66 6.53 29.94
N SER A 318 -9.96 6.82 29.95
CA SER A 318 -10.56 7.83 30.84
C SER A 318 -10.36 7.50 32.33
N GLU A 319 -10.42 6.22 32.72
CA GLU A 319 -10.18 5.82 34.11
C GLU A 319 -8.69 5.78 34.46
N LEU A 320 -7.81 5.30 33.57
CA LEU A 320 -6.35 5.35 33.75
C LEU A 320 -5.85 6.79 33.92
N LYS A 321 -6.40 7.76 33.18
CA LYS A 321 -6.15 9.20 33.41
C LYS A 321 -6.56 9.65 34.82
N LYS A 322 -7.75 9.28 35.29
CA LYS A 322 -8.22 9.62 36.66
C LYS A 322 -7.36 8.96 37.75
N GLN A 323 -6.84 7.76 37.51
CA GLN A 323 -5.94 7.08 38.42
C GLN A 323 -4.54 7.73 38.44
N SER A 324 -4.00 8.09 37.27
CA SER A 324 -2.75 8.85 37.11
C SER A 324 -2.70 10.17 37.90
N VAL A 325 -3.82 10.90 37.95
CA VAL A 325 -3.96 12.14 38.76
C VAL A 325 -4.00 11.87 40.27
N ARG A 326 -4.54 10.70 40.68
CA ARG A 326 -4.72 10.34 42.10
C ARG A 326 -3.49 9.65 42.70
N THR A 327 -2.71 8.96 41.88
CA THR A 327 -1.55 8.16 42.30
C THR A 327 -0.36 9.05 42.62
N LYS A 328 0.21 8.85 43.81
CA LYS A 328 1.41 9.59 44.30
C LYS A 328 2.62 8.68 44.46
N ASP A 329 2.47 7.39 44.21
CA ASP A 329 3.57 6.43 44.16
C ASP A 329 4.19 6.42 42.75
N VAL A 330 5.52 6.49 42.70
CA VAL A 330 6.29 6.67 41.47
C VAL A 330 6.25 5.43 40.56
N ASP A 331 6.18 4.23 41.13
CA ASP A 331 6.24 3.00 40.34
C ASP A 331 4.84 2.58 39.89
N GLN A 332 3.82 2.76 40.73
CA GLN A 332 2.41 2.67 40.30
C GLN A 332 2.07 3.66 39.18
N GLN A 333 2.62 4.89 39.23
CA GLN A 333 2.43 5.88 38.16
C GLN A 333 2.97 5.39 36.81
N LYS A 334 4.13 4.70 36.80
CA LYS A 334 4.69 4.10 35.58
C LYS A 334 3.85 2.94 35.07
N GLU A 335 3.32 2.11 35.96
CA GLU A 335 2.42 1.00 35.59
C GLU A 335 1.16 1.55 34.91
N ILE A 336 0.52 2.58 35.46
CA ILE A 336 -0.65 3.26 34.88
C ILE A 336 -0.32 3.86 33.49
N ILE A 337 0.83 4.53 33.34
CA ILE A 337 1.26 5.10 32.04
C ILE A 337 1.52 3.98 31.02
N ASN A 338 2.21 2.91 31.42
CA ASN A 338 2.48 1.75 30.55
C ASN A 338 1.21 1.00 30.13
N GLU A 339 0.16 1.03 30.94
CA GLU A 339 -1.16 0.50 30.57
C GLU A 339 -1.92 1.47 29.66
N ALA A 340 -1.89 2.77 29.92
CA ALA A 340 -2.52 3.79 29.07
C ALA A 340 -1.93 3.81 27.65
N VAL A 341 -0.61 3.62 27.49
CA VAL A 341 0.03 3.48 26.17
C VAL A 341 -0.48 2.25 25.42
N LYS A 342 -0.65 1.10 26.09
CA LYS A 342 -1.22 -0.11 25.46
C LYS A 342 -2.67 0.10 25.05
N VAL A 343 -3.51 0.65 25.94
CA VAL A 343 -4.91 0.97 25.64
C VAL A 343 -5.02 1.94 24.46
N LYS A 344 -4.09 2.90 24.33
CA LYS A 344 -4.00 3.79 23.17
C LYS A 344 -3.62 3.04 21.88
N GLN A 345 -2.61 2.18 21.92
CA GLN A 345 -2.19 1.36 20.78
C GLN A 345 -3.28 0.36 20.34
N ASP A 346 -3.98 -0.28 21.29
CA ASP A 346 -5.14 -1.13 21.02
C ASP A 346 -6.28 -0.32 20.38
N TYR A 347 -6.59 0.87 20.91
CA TYR A 347 -7.62 1.77 20.35
C TYR A 347 -7.29 2.20 18.92
N LEU A 348 -6.03 2.55 18.63
CA LEU A 348 -5.58 2.91 17.28
C LEU A 348 -5.68 1.72 16.32
N ARG A 349 -5.34 0.50 16.76
CA ARG A 349 -5.53 -0.72 15.97
C ARG A 349 -7.01 -0.94 15.66
N GLU A 350 -7.88 -0.93 16.67
CA GLU A 350 -9.32 -1.13 16.46
C GLU A 350 -9.94 0.01 15.63
N LYS A 351 -9.35 1.21 15.62
CA LYS A 351 -9.80 2.29 14.75
C LYS A 351 -9.50 2.04 13.27
N LEU A 352 -8.40 1.35 12.96
CA LEU A 352 -8.12 0.85 11.60
C LEU A 352 -9.07 -0.30 11.23
N THR A 353 -9.34 -1.24 12.15
CA THR A 353 -10.35 -2.30 11.99
C THR A 353 -11.74 -1.73 11.68
N GLU A 354 -12.15 -0.67 12.40
CA GLU A 354 -13.43 0.03 12.20
C GLU A 354 -13.50 0.70 10.81
N GLY A 355 -12.39 1.31 10.38
CA GLY A 355 -12.26 1.92 9.06
C GLY A 355 -12.46 0.92 7.92
N GLY A 356 -11.74 -0.21 7.95
CA GLY A 356 -11.86 -1.24 6.92
C GLY A 356 -13.24 -1.93 6.90
N SER A 357 -13.88 -2.14 8.06
CA SER A 357 -15.28 -2.59 8.12
C SER A 357 -16.23 -1.61 7.44
N LYS A 358 -16.05 -0.29 7.66
CA LYS A 358 -16.86 0.75 7.03
C LYS A 358 -16.64 0.84 5.51
N GLU A 359 -15.43 0.55 5.02
CA GLU A 359 -15.16 0.42 3.59
C GLU A 359 -15.83 -0.82 2.97
N LEU A 360 -15.80 -1.98 3.65
CA LEU A 360 -16.52 -3.18 3.20
C LEU A 360 -18.05 -2.98 3.23
N LEU A 361 -18.57 -2.16 4.15
CA LEU A 361 -19.97 -1.72 4.11
C LEU A 361 -20.28 -0.76 2.95
N ALA A 362 -19.30 -0.08 2.34
CA ALA A 362 -19.53 0.66 1.11
C ALA A 362 -19.74 -0.29 -0.10
N GLU A 363 -19.12 -1.48 -0.08
CA GLU A 363 -19.35 -2.53 -1.10
C GLU A 363 -20.65 -3.32 -0.84
N PHE A 364 -20.96 -3.68 0.41
CA PHE A 364 -22.06 -4.63 0.74
C PHE A 364 -23.24 -4.06 1.54
N GLY A 365 -23.17 -2.79 1.97
CA GLY A 365 -24.14 -2.17 2.88
C GLY A 365 -25.58 -2.08 2.36
N PHE A 366 -25.79 -2.19 1.04
CA PHE A 366 -27.12 -2.22 0.44
C PHE A 366 -27.97 -3.40 0.95
N MET A 367 -27.35 -4.53 1.32
CA MET A 367 -28.01 -5.70 1.90
C MET A 367 -28.63 -5.45 3.29
N LYS A 368 -28.40 -4.28 3.90
CA LYS A 368 -29.05 -3.86 5.15
C LYS A 368 -30.58 -3.82 5.06
N HIS A 369 -31.09 -3.35 3.93
CA HIS A 369 -32.52 -3.09 3.75
C HIS A 369 -33.24 -4.15 2.90
N ILE A 370 -32.49 -5.08 2.29
CA ILE A 370 -33.01 -6.18 1.47
C ILE A 370 -33.27 -7.39 2.38
N GLN A 371 -34.53 -7.80 2.50
CA GLN A 371 -34.98 -8.91 3.35
C GLN A 371 -35.43 -10.15 2.56
N SER A 372 -35.54 -10.05 1.23
CA SER A 372 -35.98 -11.15 0.37
C SER A 372 -35.23 -11.24 -0.97
N LEU A 373 -35.29 -12.43 -1.56
CA LEU A 373 -34.74 -12.71 -2.89
C LEU A 373 -35.32 -11.80 -3.98
N ASP A 374 -36.61 -11.47 -3.89
CA ASP A 374 -37.30 -10.63 -4.88
C ASP A 374 -37.03 -9.13 -4.67
N GLU A 375 -36.76 -8.69 -3.44
CA GLU A 375 -36.16 -7.37 -3.18
C GLU A 375 -34.74 -7.29 -3.76
N PHE A 376 -33.92 -8.34 -3.64
CA PHE A 376 -32.56 -8.34 -4.22
C PHE A 376 -32.60 -8.29 -5.75
N ARG A 377 -33.51 -9.06 -6.37
CA ARG A 377 -33.81 -8.96 -7.81
C ARG A 377 -34.22 -7.56 -8.21
N THR A 378 -35.04 -6.90 -7.39
CA THR A 378 -35.47 -5.51 -7.62
C THR A 378 -34.30 -4.55 -7.49
N PHE A 379 -33.41 -4.73 -6.51
CA PHE A 379 -32.22 -3.90 -6.33
C PHE A 379 -31.23 -4.01 -7.51
N VAL A 380 -30.97 -5.22 -8.02
CA VAL A 380 -30.12 -5.45 -9.21
C VAL A 380 -30.66 -4.73 -10.48
N ASN A 381 -31.97 -4.47 -10.54
CA ASN A 381 -32.59 -3.68 -11.61
C ASN A 381 -32.31 -2.16 -11.52
N THR A 382 -31.82 -1.65 -10.39
CA THR A 382 -31.53 -0.22 -10.18
C THR A 382 -30.08 0.14 -10.51
N SER A 383 -29.82 1.43 -10.73
CA SER A 383 -28.47 1.98 -10.89
C SER A 383 -27.65 2.03 -9.58
N GLU A 384 -28.25 1.71 -8.43
CA GLU A 384 -27.56 1.59 -7.13
C GLU A 384 -26.76 0.26 -7.02
N PHE A 385 -27.13 -0.77 -7.80
CA PHE A 385 -26.34 -2.00 -7.90
C PHE A 385 -25.20 -1.84 -8.93
N TRP A 386 -23.95 -1.82 -8.46
CA TRP A 386 -22.75 -1.72 -9.30
C TRP A 386 -22.29 -3.08 -9.82
N GLY A 387 -21.72 -3.12 -11.03
CA GLY A 387 -21.28 -4.35 -11.68
C GLY A 387 -20.01 -4.97 -11.07
N ASP A 388 -20.20 -6.06 -10.32
CA ASP A 388 -19.17 -6.84 -9.63
C ASP A 388 -18.70 -8.09 -10.42
N SER A 389 -17.88 -8.95 -9.79
CA SER A 389 -17.34 -10.16 -10.41
C SER A 389 -18.42 -11.16 -10.84
N TRP A 390 -19.54 -11.27 -10.12
CA TRP A 390 -20.69 -12.11 -10.51
C TRP A 390 -21.44 -11.50 -11.70
N THR A 391 -21.61 -10.17 -11.69
CA THR A 391 -22.21 -9.42 -12.79
C THR A 391 -21.42 -9.63 -14.09
N ILE A 392 -20.09 -9.59 -14.01
CA ILE A 392 -19.20 -9.85 -15.15
C ILE A 392 -19.39 -11.29 -15.67
N SER A 393 -19.17 -12.31 -14.82
CA SER A 393 -19.22 -13.72 -15.27
C SER A 393 -20.60 -14.13 -15.80
N THR A 394 -21.68 -13.63 -15.18
CA THR A 394 -23.04 -13.89 -15.64
C THR A 394 -23.32 -13.22 -16.98
N MET A 395 -22.92 -11.96 -17.17
CA MET A 395 -23.14 -11.23 -18.43
C MET A 395 -22.26 -11.74 -19.59
N GLU A 396 -21.12 -12.36 -19.32
CA GLU A 396 -20.36 -13.09 -20.35
C GLU A 396 -21.22 -14.21 -20.96
N LEU A 397 -21.69 -15.12 -20.12
CA LEU A 397 -22.48 -16.28 -20.53
C LEU A 397 -23.80 -15.85 -21.21
N LEU A 398 -24.56 -14.95 -20.57
CA LEU A 398 -25.86 -14.46 -21.06
C LEU A 398 -25.78 -13.80 -22.45
N LEU A 399 -24.69 -13.09 -22.75
CA LEU A 399 -24.54 -12.38 -24.03
C LEU A 399 -23.69 -13.15 -25.05
N SER A 400 -23.11 -14.29 -24.68
CA SER A 400 -22.07 -14.99 -25.43
C SER A 400 -20.84 -14.10 -25.73
N VAL A 401 -20.40 -13.30 -24.75
CA VAL A 401 -19.22 -12.41 -24.87
C VAL A 401 -18.10 -12.76 -23.89
N LYS A 402 -16.90 -12.22 -24.13
CA LYS A 402 -15.81 -12.19 -23.15
C LYS A 402 -15.34 -10.75 -22.90
N PHE A 403 -15.39 -10.32 -21.64
CA PHE A 403 -14.82 -9.02 -21.25
C PHE A 403 -13.33 -9.18 -20.94
N ILE A 404 -12.49 -8.48 -21.70
CA ILE A 404 -11.07 -8.32 -21.39
C ILE A 404 -10.94 -7.00 -20.64
N ILE A 405 -10.85 -7.09 -19.31
CA ILE A 405 -10.80 -5.95 -18.40
C ILE A 405 -9.34 -5.59 -18.13
N LEU A 406 -9.00 -4.31 -18.30
CA LEU A 406 -7.74 -3.73 -17.90
C LEU A 406 -7.98 -2.85 -16.66
N GLU A 407 -7.16 -2.99 -15.62
CA GLU A 407 -7.18 -2.14 -14.42
C GLU A 407 -6.18 -0.98 -14.58
N GLU A 408 -6.56 0.23 -14.16
CA GLU A 408 -5.64 1.38 -14.10
C GLU A 408 -4.76 1.32 -12.83
N THR A 409 -3.56 0.73 -12.98
CA THR A 409 -2.57 0.53 -11.90
C THR A 409 -1.17 0.96 -12.34
N ASP A 410 -0.29 1.30 -11.38
CA ASP A 410 1.14 1.53 -11.66
C ASP A 410 1.96 0.22 -11.75
N ASP A 411 1.42 -0.89 -11.25
CA ASP A 411 1.97 -2.23 -11.48
C ASP A 411 1.58 -2.77 -12.86
N VAL A 412 2.49 -2.59 -13.82
CA VAL A 412 2.37 -3.04 -15.22
C VAL A 412 2.06 -4.54 -15.37
N ASP A 413 2.39 -5.38 -14.38
CA ASP A 413 2.08 -6.81 -14.42
C ASP A 413 0.70 -7.17 -13.82
N SER A 414 0.07 -6.25 -13.08
CA SER A 414 -1.30 -6.37 -12.55
C SER A 414 -2.38 -5.70 -13.43
N VAL A 415 -2.02 -5.15 -14.60
CA VAL A 415 -2.96 -4.39 -15.47
C VAL A 415 -4.04 -5.26 -16.13
N ILE A 416 -3.76 -6.52 -16.49
CA ILE A 416 -4.80 -7.40 -17.06
C ILE A 416 -5.54 -8.06 -15.92
N ARG A 417 -6.85 -7.86 -15.84
CA ARG A 417 -7.67 -8.58 -14.87
C ARG A 417 -8.07 -9.95 -15.36
N CYS A 418 -7.96 -10.91 -14.46
CA CYS A 418 -8.41 -12.27 -14.68
C CYS A 418 -9.79 -12.42 -14.03
N THR A 419 -10.80 -12.76 -14.84
CA THR A 419 -12.18 -12.93 -14.35
C THR A 419 -12.20 -13.93 -13.20
N GLN A 420 -12.59 -13.45 -12.02
CA GLN A 420 -12.54 -14.21 -10.77
C GLN A 420 -13.49 -15.41 -10.84
N GLN A 421 -13.08 -16.52 -10.21
CA GLN A 421 -13.84 -17.76 -10.18
C GLN A 421 -15.03 -17.62 -9.21
N ASN A 422 -16.13 -17.06 -9.70
CA ASN A 422 -17.40 -16.99 -8.98
C ASN A 422 -18.27 -18.19 -9.35
N ASP A 423 -18.03 -19.32 -8.66
CA ASP A 423 -18.76 -20.61 -8.60
C ASP A 423 -19.28 -21.25 -9.92
N GLU A 424 -19.29 -22.59 -9.95
CA GLU A 424 -19.59 -23.41 -11.15
C GLU A 424 -18.57 -23.23 -12.32
N MET A 425 -17.31 -23.61 -12.09
CA MET A 425 -16.28 -23.66 -13.15
C MET A 425 -16.71 -24.44 -14.41
N GLU A 426 -17.54 -25.48 -14.25
CA GLU A 426 -18.04 -26.34 -15.32
C GLU A 426 -18.76 -25.55 -16.43
N LYS A 427 -19.40 -24.42 -16.10
CA LYS A 427 -20.05 -23.51 -17.08
C LYS A 427 -19.07 -22.92 -18.11
N TYR A 428 -17.76 -22.97 -17.83
CA TYR A 428 -16.72 -22.37 -18.66
C TYR A 428 -15.85 -23.37 -19.43
N ASP A 429 -15.92 -24.68 -19.16
CA ASP A 429 -15.03 -25.69 -19.78
C ASP A 429 -15.20 -25.80 -21.30
N ASP A 430 -16.44 -25.67 -21.80
CA ASP A 430 -16.79 -25.64 -23.23
C ASP A 430 -17.13 -24.21 -23.73
N TYR A 431 -16.91 -23.17 -22.94
CA TYR A 431 -17.41 -21.83 -23.28
C TYR A 431 -16.63 -21.16 -24.43
N SER A 432 -17.34 -20.94 -25.54
CA SER A 432 -16.85 -20.24 -26.74
C SER A 432 -17.60 -18.91 -26.93
N PRO A 433 -17.00 -17.76 -26.58
CA PRO A 433 -17.62 -16.45 -26.75
C PRO A 433 -17.66 -16.05 -28.23
N LYS A 434 -18.82 -15.57 -28.69
CA LYS A 434 -19.03 -15.06 -30.06
C LYS A 434 -18.31 -13.72 -30.29
N TYR A 435 -18.20 -12.93 -29.22
CA TYR A 435 -17.60 -11.60 -29.25
C TYR A 435 -16.71 -11.33 -28.04
N TYR A 436 -15.80 -10.37 -28.20
CA TYR A 436 -14.92 -9.85 -27.18
C TYR A 436 -15.16 -8.35 -27.05
N ILE A 437 -15.14 -7.84 -25.83
CA ILE A 437 -15.27 -6.40 -25.52
C ILE A 437 -14.10 -6.04 -24.60
N LEU A 438 -13.39 -4.96 -24.92
CA LEU A 438 -12.29 -4.44 -24.10
C LEU A 438 -12.85 -3.39 -23.13
N LEU A 439 -12.54 -3.50 -21.84
CA LEU A 439 -12.99 -2.55 -20.81
C LEU A 439 -11.79 -2.01 -20.04
N GLY A 440 -11.80 -0.72 -19.71
CA GLY A 440 -10.94 -0.12 -18.70
C GLY A 440 -11.69 -0.04 -17.38
N ARG A 441 -11.05 -0.37 -16.27
CA ARG A 441 -11.56 -0.16 -14.91
C ARG A 441 -10.65 0.82 -14.19
N THR A 442 -11.19 1.97 -13.82
CA THR A 442 -10.46 2.98 -13.03
C THR A 442 -10.50 2.64 -11.55
N ASN A 443 -9.67 3.34 -10.76
CA ASN A 443 -9.54 3.09 -9.32
C ASN A 443 -10.85 3.29 -8.51
N ASN A 444 -11.85 3.99 -9.06
CA ASN A 444 -13.16 4.20 -8.44
C ASN A 444 -14.19 3.14 -8.87
N ASN A 445 -13.74 1.95 -9.30
CA ASN A 445 -14.58 0.83 -9.79
C ASN A 445 -15.47 1.16 -11.02
N HIS A 446 -15.21 2.28 -11.70
CA HIS A 446 -15.95 2.68 -12.90
C HIS A 446 -15.40 2.01 -14.16
N TYR A 447 -16.30 1.56 -15.05
CA TYR A 447 -15.97 0.86 -16.30
C TYR A 447 -16.13 1.74 -17.54
N GLU A 448 -15.05 1.86 -18.32
CA GLU A 448 -15.00 2.58 -19.59
C GLU A 448 -14.86 1.60 -20.76
N LEU A 449 -15.49 1.89 -21.89
CA LEU A 449 -15.40 1.04 -23.09
C LEU A 449 -14.11 1.35 -23.86
N ILE A 450 -13.26 0.35 -24.10
CA ILE A 450 -12.05 0.51 -24.91
C ILE A 450 -12.36 0.05 -26.35
N SER A 451 -12.08 0.94 -27.30
CA SER A 451 -12.06 0.62 -28.73
C SER A 451 -10.62 0.44 -29.24
N TYR A 452 -10.48 -0.32 -30.32
CA TYR A 452 -9.24 -0.49 -31.06
C TYR A 452 -9.50 -0.30 -32.55
N LYS A 453 -8.75 0.59 -33.21
CA LYS A 453 -8.98 1.00 -34.62
C LYS A 453 -10.45 1.40 -34.86
N ASP A 454 -11.03 2.09 -33.88
CA ASP A 454 -12.45 2.50 -33.76
C ASP A 454 -13.52 1.38 -33.67
N LYS A 455 -13.12 0.10 -33.64
CA LYS A 455 -14.01 -1.03 -33.35
C LYS A 455 -14.15 -1.22 -31.84
N LYS A 456 -15.38 -1.45 -31.37
CA LYS A 456 -15.79 -1.55 -29.95
C LYS A 456 -16.11 -2.99 -29.52
N ILE A 457 -16.40 -3.87 -30.48
CA ILE A 457 -16.75 -5.28 -30.27
C ILE A 457 -16.09 -6.13 -31.36
N PHE A 458 -15.43 -7.22 -30.96
CA PHE A 458 -14.47 -7.96 -31.80
C PHE A 458 -14.84 -9.45 -31.88
N LYS A 459 -14.56 -10.13 -33.00
CA LYS A 459 -14.38 -11.60 -32.99
C LYS A 459 -12.96 -11.93 -32.53
N PHE A 460 -12.69 -13.15 -32.04
CA PHE A 460 -11.34 -13.50 -31.56
C PHE A 460 -10.19 -13.20 -32.55
N PRO A 461 -10.30 -13.47 -33.87
CA PRO A 461 -9.26 -13.08 -34.83
C PRO A 461 -8.90 -11.59 -34.77
N GLU A 462 -9.90 -10.74 -34.54
CA GLU A 462 -9.80 -9.27 -34.57
C GLU A 462 -9.34 -8.66 -33.23
N VAL A 463 -9.28 -9.45 -32.14
CA VAL A 463 -8.68 -9.01 -30.88
C VAL A 463 -7.16 -8.82 -31.10
N PRO A 464 -6.56 -7.68 -30.70
CA PRO A 464 -5.18 -7.35 -31.05
C PRO A 464 -4.16 -8.37 -30.55
N HIS A 465 -3.07 -8.58 -31.30
CA HIS A 465 -2.10 -9.63 -31.01
C HIS A 465 -1.46 -9.45 -29.62
N ASP A 466 -1.01 -8.24 -29.30
CA ASP A 466 -0.42 -7.93 -28.00
C ASP A 466 -1.43 -8.04 -26.84
N MET A 467 -2.72 -7.81 -27.10
CA MET A 467 -3.76 -8.01 -26.08
C MET A 467 -3.88 -9.49 -25.74
N LYS A 468 -3.90 -10.36 -26.75
CA LYS A 468 -3.90 -11.82 -26.56
C LYS A 468 -2.66 -12.27 -25.78
N ILE A 469 -1.46 -11.86 -26.18
CA ILE A 469 -0.20 -12.18 -25.47
C ILE A 469 -0.24 -11.76 -24.00
N LYS A 470 -0.80 -10.57 -23.70
CA LYS A 470 -0.93 -10.08 -22.31
C LYS A 470 -1.94 -10.90 -21.50
N VAL A 471 -3.08 -11.28 -22.09
CA VAL A 471 -4.06 -12.16 -21.44
C VAL A 471 -3.50 -13.56 -21.16
N VAL A 472 -2.76 -14.17 -22.10
CA VAL A 472 -2.09 -15.46 -21.86
C VAL A 472 -1.10 -15.35 -20.69
N ARG A 473 -0.28 -14.30 -20.66
CA ARG A 473 0.75 -14.08 -19.61
C ARG A 473 0.20 -13.80 -18.22
N ALA A 474 -0.87 -13.03 -18.13
CA ALA A 474 -1.50 -12.69 -16.85
C ALA A 474 -2.35 -13.85 -16.31
N CYS A 475 -3.17 -14.47 -17.17
CA CYS A 475 -4.25 -15.35 -16.72
C CYS A 475 -4.07 -16.83 -17.04
N ILE A 476 -3.15 -17.22 -17.94
CA ILE A 476 -3.03 -18.62 -18.39
C ILE A 476 -1.69 -19.24 -17.99
N GLU A 477 -0.55 -18.57 -18.19
CA GLU A 477 0.82 -19.10 -17.96
C GLU A 477 1.09 -19.64 -16.53
N ARG A 478 0.17 -19.45 -15.58
CA ARG A 478 0.28 -19.91 -14.18
C ARG A 478 -1.05 -20.42 -13.59
N ASN A 479 -2.11 -20.51 -14.40
CA ASN A 479 -3.44 -20.88 -13.94
C ASN A 479 -4.25 -21.54 -15.06
N GLU A 480 -4.01 -22.83 -15.30
CA GLU A 480 -4.80 -23.63 -16.27
C GLU A 480 -6.28 -23.80 -15.84
N ASN A 481 -6.60 -23.44 -14.59
CA ASN A 481 -7.95 -23.43 -14.06
C ASN A 481 -8.68 -22.10 -14.28
N SER A 482 -8.01 -21.08 -14.82
CA SER A 482 -8.67 -19.81 -15.16
C SER A 482 -9.63 -19.98 -16.33
N TYR A 483 -10.71 -19.19 -16.36
CA TYR A 483 -11.66 -19.21 -17.47
C TYR A 483 -11.00 -18.90 -18.83
N TYR A 484 -9.88 -18.16 -18.85
CA TYR A 484 -9.11 -17.93 -20.07
C TYR A 484 -8.37 -19.18 -20.56
N ALA A 485 -7.84 -20.00 -19.65
CA ALA A 485 -7.25 -21.30 -20.00
C ALA A 485 -8.30 -22.35 -20.40
N LYS A 486 -9.56 -22.18 -19.94
CA LYS A 486 -10.69 -23.01 -20.37
C LYS A 486 -11.19 -22.69 -21.80
N MET A 487 -10.86 -21.54 -22.38
CA MET A 487 -11.28 -21.16 -23.74
C MET A 487 -10.39 -21.75 -24.84
N ASN A 488 -10.99 -22.47 -25.79
CA ASN A 488 -10.30 -23.06 -26.96
C ASN A 488 -9.46 -22.05 -27.75
N ASP A 489 -10.02 -20.88 -28.06
CA ASP A 489 -9.37 -19.82 -28.83
C ASP A 489 -8.05 -19.34 -28.18
N PHE A 490 -8.02 -19.19 -26.85
CA PHE A 490 -6.82 -18.80 -26.13
C PHE A 490 -5.83 -19.96 -25.94
N ARG A 491 -6.30 -21.21 -25.75
CA ARG A 491 -5.43 -22.40 -25.77
C ARG A 491 -4.69 -22.53 -27.09
N GLN A 492 -5.42 -22.43 -28.21
CA GLN A 492 -4.81 -22.52 -29.54
C GLN A 492 -3.83 -21.37 -29.76
N PHE A 493 -4.19 -20.14 -29.39
CA PHE A 493 -3.28 -19.00 -29.51
C PHE A 493 -2.01 -19.13 -28.63
N ARG A 494 -2.08 -19.74 -27.43
CA ARG A 494 -0.89 -20.05 -26.62
C ARG A 494 0.09 -20.93 -27.40
N ILE A 495 -0.43 -21.99 -28.01
CA ILE A 495 0.33 -22.97 -28.81
C ILE A 495 0.91 -22.29 -30.07
N ASP A 496 0.08 -21.57 -30.83
CA ASP A 496 0.48 -20.89 -32.07
C ASP A 496 1.55 -19.81 -31.83
N ALA A 497 1.50 -19.11 -30.69
CA ALA A 497 2.47 -18.12 -30.27
C ALA A 497 3.75 -18.72 -29.65
N GLY A 498 3.85 -20.05 -29.53
CA GLY A 498 5.01 -20.72 -28.94
C GLY A 498 5.24 -20.39 -27.46
N LEU A 499 4.18 -20.00 -26.73
CA LEU A 499 4.26 -19.69 -25.30
C LEU A 499 4.25 -20.99 -24.48
N PRO A 500 5.01 -21.08 -23.38
CA PRO A 500 5.11 -22.30 -22.59
C PRO A 500 3.77 -22.65 -21.92
N GLU A 501 3.53 -23.94 -21.76
CA GLU A 501 2.48 -24.43 -20.85
C GLU A 501 2.93 -24.21 -19.41
N SER A 502 1.99 -24.02 -18.47
CA SER A 502 2.38 -23.85 -17.07
C SER A 502 2.85 -25.18 -16.49
N THR A 503 4.04 -25.18 -15.90
CA THR A 503 4.47 -26.27 -15.02
C THR A 503 3.76 -26.11 -13.68
N GLN A 504 2.54 -26.64 -13.55
CA GLN A 504 1.90 -26.79 -12.25
C GLN A 504 2.68 -27.80 -11.41
N THR A 505 3.64 -27.30 -10.64
CA THR A 505 4.22 -28.01 -9.52
C THR A 505 3.28 -27.82 -8.33
N ASP A 506 2.53 -28.87 -7.98
CA ASP A 506 1.92 -29.00 -6.65
C ASP A 506 3.04 -29.00 -5.61
N GLU A 507 3.39 -27.81 -5.11
CA GLU A 507 4.38 -27.64 -4.03
C GLU A 507 3.82 -28.26 -2.74
N LYS A 508 4.18 -29.52 -2.52
CA LYS A 508 3.90 -30.24 -1.27
C LYS A 508 4.87 -29.77 -0.19
N TYR A 509 4.50 -28.70 0.49
CA TYR A 509 5.11 -28.31 1.76
C TYR A 509 5.01 -29.46 2.77
N ASP A 510 5.99 -29.57 3.66
CA ASP A 510 5.92 -30.47 4.79
C ASP A 510 5.01 -29.92 5.91
N SER A 511 4.86 -30.68 7.00
CA SER A 511 4.03 -30.32 8.14
C SER A 511 4.53 -29.13 8.96
N GLU A 512 5.82 -28.80 8.90
CA GLU A 512 6.43 -27.68 9.64
C GLU A 512 6.24 -26.38 8.85
N GLN A 513 6.53 -26.41 7.54
CA GLN A 513 6.25 -25.30 6.62
C GLN A 513 4.76 -24.95 6.57
N SER A 514 3.88 -25.98 6.60
CA SER A 514 2.42 -25.79 6.60
C SER A 514 1.88 -25.15 7.89
N ALA A 515 2.68 -25.03 8.95
CA ALA A 515 2.29 -24.34 10.18
C ALA A 515 2.56 -22.82 10.14
N LEU A 516 3.35 -22.32 9.18
CA LEU A 516 3.76 -20.91 9.09
C LEU A 516 2.69 -19.99 8.48
N PHE A 517 1.69 -20.55 7.78
CA PHE A 517 0.66 -19.80 7.07
C PHE A 517 -0.64 -20.59 6.91
N ASP A 518 -1.75 -19.87 6.74
CA ASP A 518 -3.03 -20.39 6.30
C ASP A 518 -3.03 -20.48 4.75
N PRO A 519 -3.16 -21.67 4.14
CA PRO A 519 -3.12 -21.82 2.69
C PRO A 519 -4.34 -21.22 1.97
N SER A 520 -5.40 -20.84 2.68
CA SER A 520 -6.55 -20.11 2.12
C SER A 520 -6.31 -18.60 1.99
N ILE A 521 -5.20 -18.10 2.56
CA ILE A 521 -4.77 -16.70 2.49
C ILE A 521 -3.46 -16.62 1.69
N VAL A 522 -3.44 -15.86 0.60
CA VAL A 522 -2.23 -15.58 -0.17
C VAL A 522 -2.11 -14.08 -0.41
N LEU A 523 -0.95 -13.51 -0.11
CA LEU A 523 -0.61 -12.12 -0.46
C LEU A 523 0.62 -12.11 -1.37
N SER A 524 0.48 -11.49 -2.53
CA SER A 524 1.54 -11.41 -3.54
C SER A 524 2.22 -10.05 -3.52
N PHE A 525 3.56 -10.06 -3.62
CA PHE A 525 4.37 -8.85 -3.58
C PHE A 525 5.60 -8.95 -4.49
N HIS A 526 6.09 -7.79 -4.93
CA HIS A 526 7.34 -7.65 -5.69
C HIS A 526 7.82 -6.19 -5.64
N SER A 527 9.05 -5.95 -6.10
CA SER A 527 9.68 -4.60 -6.15
C SER A 527 8.86 -3.48 -6.83
N LYS A 528 7.77 -3.80 -7.54
CA LYS A 528 6.93 -2.84 -8.27
C LYS A 528 5.42 -3.03 -8.06
N SER A 529 4.99 -3.79 -7.05
CA SER A 529 3.55 -3.95 -6.73
C SER A 529 2.85 -2.60 -6.56
N ASP A 530 1.56 -2.54 -6.81
CA ASP A 530 0.78 -1.30 -6.72
C ASP A 530 0.88 -0.67 -5.31
N VAL A 531 1.05 0.65 -5.25
CA VAL A 531 1.25 1.39 -3.98
C VAL A 531 -0.04 1.69 -3.20
N LYS A 532 -1.22 1.51 -3.81
CA LYS A 532 -2.52 1.89 -3.27
C LYS A 532 -3.49 0.72 -3.06
N LYS A 533 -3.40 -0.36 -3.85
CA LYS A 533 -4.33 -1.49 -3.71
C LYS A 533 -4.18 -2.14 -2.33
N LYS A 534 -5.31 -2.52 -1.71
CA LYS A 534 -5.36 -3.18 -0.40
C LYS A 534 -5.14 -4.69 -0.51
N ALA A 535 -4.86 -5.36 0.61
CA ALA A 535 -4.75 -6.81 0.70
C ALA A 535 -6.03 -7.50 0.21
N GLY A 536 -5.92 -8.52 -0.65
CA GLY A 536 -7.08 -9.25 -1.17
C GLY A 536 -7.86 -8.55 -2.29
N VAL A 537 -7.25 -7.54 -2.94
CA VAL A 537 -7.88 -6.73 -4.00
C VAL A 537 -7.23 -6.90 -5.38
N VAL A 538 -5.92 -7.23 -5.43
CA VAL A 538 -5.21 -7.57 -6.67
C VAL A 538 -5.46 -9.02 -7.05
N ASP A 539 -5.52 -9.34 -8.34
CA ASP A 539 -5.86 -10.69 -8.83
C ASP A 539 -4.77 -11.76 -8.55
N ALA A 540 -3.66 -11.38 -7.94
CA ALA A 540 -2.60 -12.27 -7.44
C ALA A 540 -2.69 -12.56 -5.93
N ASP A 541 -3.59 -11.89 -5.20
CA ASP A 541 -3.91 -12.20 -3.80
C ASP A 541 -5.09 -13.19 -3.74
N THR A 542 -5.07 -14.11 -2.78
CA THR A 542 -6.22 -14.95 -2.42
C THR A 542 -6.65 -14.57 -1.01
N VAL A 543 -7.71 -13.77 -0.88
CA VAL A 543 -8.32 -13.46 0.43
C VAL A 543 -9.84 -13.40 0.24
N SER A 544 -10.59 -14.17 1.03
CA SER A 544 -12.05 -14.11 0.97
C SER A 544 -12.55 -12.76 1.54
N ILE A 545 -13.67 -12.25 1.01
CA ILE A 545 -14.15 -10.89 1.32
C ILE A 545 -14.32 -10.67 2.83
N LYS A 546 -14.86 -11.67 3.53
CA LYS A 546 -15.07 -11.67 4.99
C LYS A 546 -13.77 -11.61 5.83
N ARG A 547 -12.61 -11.79 5.20
CA ARG A 547 -11.28 -11.80 5.83
C ARG A 547 -10.39 -10.64 5.41
N ARG A 548 -10.88 -9.75 4.51
CA ARG A 548 -10.12 -8.57 4.06
C ARG A 548 -9.81 -7.60 5.22
N ASN A 549 -10.71 -7.50 6.20
CA ASN A 549 -10.55 -6.58 7.32
C ASN A 549 -9.47 -7.00 8.33
N GLU A 550 -9.10 -8.29 8.36
CA GLU A 550 -7.94 -8.79 9.14
C GLU A 550 -6.65 -8.01 8.79
N PHE A 551 -6.56 -7.47 7.56
CA PHE A 551 -5.41 -6.75 7.04
C PHE A 551 -5.52 -5.23 7.15
N SER A 552 -6.50 -4.68 7.87
CA SER A 552 -6.69 -3.22 7.93
C SER A 552 -5.52 -2.47 8.57
N VAL A 553 -4.78 -3.10 9.49
CA VAL A 553 -3.49 -2.59 9.99
C VAL A 553 -2.45 -2.52 8.88
N LEU A 554 -2.30 -3.58 8.08
CA LEU A 554 -1.36 -3.66 6.96
C LEU A 554 -1.71 -2.65 5.85
N ASN A 555 -3.00 -2.48 5.58
CA ASN A 555 -3.54 -1.52 4.61
C ASN A 555 -3.34 -0.06 5.03
N GLY A 556 -3.09 0.20 6.33
CA GLY A 556 -2.67 1.52 6.84
C GLY A 556 -1.18 1.82 6.66
N ILE A 557 -0.36 0.85 6.20
CA ILE A 557 1.08 1.03 6.00
C ILE A 557 1.38 1.32 4.53
N ASP A 558 1.83 2.55 4.26
CA ASP A 558 2.18 2.99 2.91
C ASP A 558 3.20 2.05 2.23
N GLN A 559 2.88 1.70 0.98
CA GLN A 559 3.68 0.83 0.11
C GLN A 559 4.04 -0.55 0.69
N TRP A 560 3.26 -1.11 1.64
CA TRP A 560 3.64 -2.33 2.38
C TRP A 560 4.13 -3.50 1.50
N ARG A 561 3.51 -3.75 0.33
CA ARG A 561 3.98 -4.80 -0.62
C ARG A 561 5.41 -4.56 -1.12
N ARG A 562 5.78 -3.32 -1.43
CA ARG A 562 7.14 -2.97 -1.84
C ARG A 562 8.10 -3.08 -0.67
N LYS A 563 7.68 -2.61 0.52
CA LYS A 563 8.45 -2.73 1.77
C LYS A 563 8.75 -4.19 2.15
N LEU A 564 7.88 -5.16 1.85
CA LEU A 564 8.18 -6.58 2.06
C LEU A 564 9.43 -7.05 1.26
N HIS A 565 9.58 -6.60 0.01
CA HIS A 565 10.58 -7.12 -0.94
C HIS A 565 12.05 -6.85 -0.54
N ASP A 566 12.95 -7.80 -0.84
CA ASP A 566 14.41 -7.71 -0.55
C ASP A 566 15.10 -6.49 -1.15
N SER A 567 14.55 -5.96 -2.25
CA SER A 567 15.08 -4.80 -2.96
C SER A 567 14.61 -3.45 -2.40
N TRP A 568 13.83 -3.43 -1.31
CA TRP A 568 13.40 -2.19 -0.67
C TRP A 568 14.62 -1.47 -0.07
N ALA A 569 14.95 -0.29 -0.60
CA ALA A 569 16.23 0.38 -0.34
C ALA A 569 16.12 1.67 0.49
N GLU A 570 14.91 2.07 0.88
CA GLU A 570 14.64 3.37 1.53
C GLU A 570 14.81 3.33 3.06
N THR A 571 14.90 2.14 3.66
CA THR A 571 14.98 1.95 5.12
C THR A 571 16.18 1.05 5.47
N PRO A 572 17.38 1.63 5.67
CA PRO A 572 18.61 0.84 5.84
C PRO A 572 18.77 0.26 7.24
N PHE A 573 19.20 -0.99 7.33
CA PHE A 573 19.41 -1.73 8.58
C PHE A 573 20.89 -2.03 8.83
N ASN A 574 21.24 -2.39 10.06
CA ASN A 574 22.60 -2.79 10.46
C ASN A 574 22.62 -4.30 10.76
N MET A 575 23.66 -5.02 10.33
CA MET A 575 23.85 -6.42 10.76
C MET A 575 24.41 -6.48 12.19
N HIS A 576 23.87 -7.31 13.08
CA HIS A 576 24.51 -7.61 14.38
C HIS A 576 25.65 -8.64 14.28
N ASN A 577 25.91 -9.21 13.09
CA ASN A 577 26.98 -10.18 12.87
C ASN A 577 28.39 -9.53 12.92
N THR A 578 29.43 -10.30 12.61
CA THR A 578 30.84 -9.90 12.78
C THR A 578 31.31 -8.69 11.98
N ASP A 579 30.63 -8.28 10.91
CA ASP A 579 31.05 -7.10 10.11
C ASP A 579 30.39 -5.78 10.54
N LYS A 580 29.25 -5.84 11.25
CA LYS A 580 28.48 -4.68 11.74
C LYS A 580 28.11 -3.64 10.68
N LYS A 581 28.02 -4.03 9.42
CA LYS A 581 27.79 -3.10 8.31
C LYS A 581 26.34 -2.65 8.20
N ARG A 582 26.17 -1.43 7.68
CA ARG A 582 24.86 -0.91 7.27
C ARG A 582 24.56 -1.29 5.83
N TRP A 583 23.31 -1.67 5.56
CA TRP A 583 22.84 -2.12 4.25
C TRP A 583 21.53 -1.43 3.91
N ASN A 584 21.47 -0.84 2.71
CA ASN A 584 20.25 -0.17 2.25
C ASN A 584 19.13 -1.18 1.93
N SER A 585 19.46 -2.40 1.50
CA SER A 585 18.47 -3.48 1.38
C SER A 585 19.06 -4.87 1.58
N VAL A 586 18.20 -5.87 1.82
CA VAL A 586 18.57 -7.30 1.92
C VAL A 586 19.26 -7.77 0.64
N GLU A 587 18.78 -7.32 -0.52
CA GLU A 587 19.40 -7.66 -1.82
C GLU A 587 20.79 -7.03 -2.02
N HIS A 588 21.08 -5.85 -1.45
CA HIS A 588 22.47 -5.33 -1.47
C HIS A 588 23.41 -6.27 -0.70
N PHE A 589 22.97 -6.77 0.47
CA PHE A 589 23.74 -7.74 1.26
C PHE A 589 23.90 -9.10 0.54
N THR A 590 22.83 -9.67 -0.03
CA THR A 590 22.90 -10.98 -0.70
C THR A 590 23.67 -10.93 -2.04
N LEU A 591 23.71 -9.79 -2.72
CA LEU A 591 24.61 -9.57 -3.86
C LEU A 591 26.08 -9.41 -3.43
N ALA A 592 26.34 -8.86 -2.24
CA ALA A 592 27.69 -8.60 -1.73
C ALA A 592 28.33 -9.85 -1.09
N ILE A 593 27.58 -10.63 -0.32
CA ILE A 593 28.11 -11.70 0.54
C ILE A 593 29.00 -12.76 -0.16
N PRO A 594 28.85 -13.12 -1.46
CA PRO A 594 29.82 -14.00 -2.14
C PRO A 594 31.25 -13.44 -2.18
N TYR A 595 31.41 -12.12 -2.09
CA TYR A 595 32.67 -11.42 -2.24
C TYR A 595 33.40 -11.15 -0.92
N LYS A 596 32.72 -11.30 0.24
CA LYS A 596 33.23 -10.92 1.58
C LYS A 596 34.68 -11.34 1.85
N GLU A 597 35.00 -12.62 1.67
CA GLU A 597 36.35 -13.15 1.91
C GLU A 597 37.32 -12.92 0.73
N SER A 598 36.84 -13.01 -0.51
CA SER A 598 37.72 -13.05 -1.71
C SER A 598 38.04 -11.67 -2.29
N HIS A 599 37.14 -10.70 -2.11
CA HIS A 599 37.25 -9.34 -2.62
C HIS A 599 36.64 -8.36 -1.58
N PRO A 600 37.26 -8.16 -0.39
CA PRO A 600 36.65 -7.37 0.68
C PRO A 600 36.31 -5.92 0.29
N ALA A 601 37.07 -5.30 -0.61
CA ALA A 601 36.78 -3.96 -1.13
C ALA A 601 35.53 -3.92 -2.05
N LEU A 602 35.18 -5.03 -2.71
CA LEU A 602 33.94 -5.15 -3.47
C LEU A 602 32.75 -5.40 -2.54
N TYR A 603 32.95 -6.19 -1.47
CA TYR A 603 31.96 -6.34 -0.41
C TYR A 603 31.64 -4.99 0.26
N GLU A 604 32.67 -4.17 0.49
CA GLU A 604 32.53 -2.81 1.00
C GLU A 604 31.73 -1.91 0.05
N GLU A 605 32.02 -1.88 -1.26
CA GLU A 605 31.34 -0.95 -2.18
C GLU A 605 29.82 -1.19 -2.31
N PHE A 606 29.31 -2.35 -1.90
CA PHE A 606 27.87 -2.63 -1.80
C PHE A 606 27.24 -2.21 -0.46
N SER A 607 28.04 -1.95 0.58
CA SER A 607 27.55 -1.49 1.90
C SER A 607 27.05 -0.05 1.83
N ASP A 608 26.06 0.30 2.66
CA ASP A 608 25.68 1.71 2.82
C ASP A 608 26.82 2.53 3.43
N ASP A 609 27.73 1.92 4.19
CA ASP A 609 28.90 2.58 4.77
C ASP A 609 29.81 3.19 3.68
N SER A 610 29.90 2.56 2.50
CA SER A 610 30.71 3.02 1.37
C SER A 610 30.13 4.20 0.58
N LYS A 611 28.84 4.53 0.80
CA LYS A 611 28.11 5.63 0.13
C LYS A 611 28.17 5.65 -1.41
N SER A 612 28.54 4.53 -2.01
CA SER A 612 28.81 4.38 -3.43
C SER A 612 27.55 4.52 -4.31
N ALA A 613 27.77 4.68 -5.61
CA ALA A 613 26.68 4.65 -6.59
C ALA A 613 25.96 3.29 -6.68
N ILE A 614 26.57 2.18 -6.21
CA ILE A 614 25.96 0.84 -6.24
C ILE A 614 25.35 0.42 -4.90
N SER A 615 25.76 0.98 -3.76
CA SER A 615 25.06 0.75 -2.49
C SER A 615 23.82 1.63 -2.31
N LYS A 616 23.77 2.78 -2.99
CA LYS A 616 22.61 3.69 -3.03
C LYS A 616 21.56 3.32 -4.09
N ASP A 617 21.79 2.33 -4.95
CA ASP A 617 20.88 1.96 -6.04
C ASP A 617 21.01 0.48 -6.41
N ILE A 618 20.01 -0.32 -6.01
CA ILE A 618 19.99 -1.77 -6.23
C ILE A 618 20.04 -2.16 -7.72
N GLN A 619 19.54 -1.31 -8.62
CA GLN A 619 19.62 -1.59 -10.05
C GLN A 619 21.03 -1.32 -10.60
N LYS A 620 21.74 -0.30 -10.09
CA LYS A 620 23.18 -0.13 -10.39
C LYS A 620 24.02 -1.25 -9.77
N ALA A 621 23.67 -1.74 -8.57
CA ALA A 621 24.29 -2.90 -7.94
C ALA A 621 24.22 -4.15 -8.83
N ARG A 622 23.00 -4.56 -9.23
CA ARG A 622 22.76 -5.66 -10.18
C ARG A 622 23.53 -5.45 -11.48
N ASP A 623 23.46 -4.25 -12.07
CA ASP A 623 24.07 -3.95 -13.37
C ASP A 623 25.61 -3.89 -13.32
N SER A 624 26.21 -3.73 -12.15
CA SER A 624 27.67 -3.77 -11.97
C SER A 624 28.25 -5.18 -12.14
N LEU A 625 27.47 -6.24 -11.86
CA LEU A 625 27.93 -7.64 -11.88
C LEU A 625 27.68 -8.34 -13.23
N VAL A 626 26.85 -7.77 -14.11
CA VAL A 626 26.39 -8.44 -15.34
C VAL A 626 26.83 -7.74 -16.63
N LYS A 627 26.69 -8.46 -17.75
CA LYS A 627 26.79 -7.90 -19.10
C LYS A 627 25.40 -7.84 -19.74
N LYS A 628 24.95 -6.64 -20.11
CA LYS A 628 23.68 -6.40 -20.82
C LYS A 628 23.97 -5.92 -22.24
N GLY A 629 24.01 -6.88 -23.18
CA GLY A 629 24.33 -6.62 -24.58
C GLY A 629 25.76 -6.07 -24.74
N THR A 630 25.88 -4.81 -25.15
CA THR A 630 27.17 -4.10 -25.26
C THR A 630 27.65 -3.48 -23.95
N LYS A 631 26.77 -3.26 -22.96
CA LYS A 631 27.16 -2.72 -21.64
C LYS A 631 27.74 -3.83 -20.77
N ILE A 632 28.91 -3.59 -20.19
CA ILE A 632 29.60 -4.47 -19.25
C ILE A 632 29.65 -3.75 -17.91
N GLY A 633 29.17 -4.39 -16.84
CA GLY A 633 29.24 -3.84 -15.49
C GLY A 633 30.67 -3.77 -14.95
N LYS A 634 30.93 -2.78 -14.06
CA LYS A 634 32.24 -2.50 -13.42
C LYS A 634 32.92 -3.75 -12.84
N TYR A 635 32.13 -4.70 -12.34
CA TYR A 635 32.56 -5.90 -11.65
C TYR A 635 32.19 -7.20 -12.35
N HIS A 636 31.76 -7.14 -13.62
CA HIS A 636 31.34 -8.31 -14.37
C HIS A 636 32.42 -9.39 -14.50
N GLN A 637 33.70 -9.02 -14.62
CA GLN A 637 34.78 -10.00 -14.71
C GLN A 637 34.96 -10.77 -13.37
N ILE A 638 34.95 -10.05 -12.24
CA ILE A 638 35.03 -10.65 -10.90
C ILE A 638 33.82 -11.56 -10.65
N ALA A 639 32.61 -11.09 -11.00
CA ALA A 639 31.37 -11.85 -10.87
C ALA A 639 31.30 -13.09 -11.78
N LYS A 640 32.08 -13.13 -12.86
CA LYS A 640 32.18 -14.27 -13.78
C LYS A 640 33.23 -15.28 -13.35
N GLU A 641 34.30 -14.83 -12.67
CA GLU A 641 35.37 -15.68 -12.14
C GLU A 641 35.04 -16.26 -10.75
N LYS A 642 34.14 -15.59 -10.00
CA LYS A 642 33.62 -16.06 -8.71
C LYS A 642 32.57 -17.15 -8.91
N GLU A 643 32.79 -18.32 -8.32
CA GLU A 643 31.75 -19.34 -8.17
C GLU A 643 30.60 -18.82 -7.28
N PRO A 644 29.32 -19.02 -7.65
CA PRO A 644 28.19 -18.66 -6.80
C PRO A 644 28.26 -19.34 -5.43
N LEU A 645 27.70 -18.68 -4.41
CA LEU A 645 27.40 -19.37 -3.15
C LEU A 645 26.37 -20.47 -3.40
N ASP A 646 26.46 -21.55 -2.62
CA ASP A 646 25.42 -22.57 -2.59
C ASP A 646 24.06 -21.92 -2.19
N PRO A 647 22.95 -22.23 -2.87
CA PRO A 647 21.66 -21.59 -2.60
C PRO A 647 21.19 -21.73 -1.14
N SER A 648 21.50 -22.83 -0.46
CA SER A 648 21.12 -23.01 0.96
C SER A 648 21.94 -22.11 1.89
N VAL A 649 23.23 -21.91 1.58
CA VAL A 649 24.12 -21.00 2.32
C VAL A 649 23.72 -19.54 2.06
N LEU A 650 23.30 -19.21 0.84
CA LEU A 650 22.80 -17.88 0.51
C LEU A 650 21.47 -17.58 1.21
N GLU A 651 20.56 -18.56 1.33
CA GLU A 651 19.28 -18.37 2.02
C GLU A 651 19.45 -18.21 3.54
N VAL A 652 20.42 -18.89 4.17
CA VAL A 652 20.79 -18.63 5.58
C VAL A 652 21.18 -17.17 5.78
N HIS A 653 22.07 -16.64 4.93
CA HIS A 653 22.46 -15.22 4.98
C HIS A 653 21.30 -14.27 4.64
N ARG A 654 20.43 -14.64 3.69
CA ARG A 654 19.19 -13.88 3.41
C ARG A 654 18.32 -13.80 4.66
N LYS A 655 18.09 -14.90 5.36
CA LYS A 655 17.30 -14.95 6.60
C LYS A 655 17.93 -14.14 7.73
N GLU A 656 19.27 -14.13 7.86
CA GLU A 656 19.97 -13.23 8.78
C GLU A 656 19.64 -11.75 8.49
N ALA A 657 19.74 -11.32 7.22
CA ALA A 657 19.42 -9.93 6.85
C ALA A 657 17.91 -9.60 6.95
N LEU A 658 17.02 -10.57 6.71
CA LEU A 658 15.58 -10.42 6.94
C LEU A 658 15.26 -10.16 8.42
N ARG A 659 15.92 -10.84 9.36
CA ARG A 659 15.74 -10.60 10.81
C ARG A 659 16.08 -9.18 11.22
N GLU A 660 17.12 -8.61 10.63
CA GLU A 660 17.56 -7.23 10.92
C GLU A 660 16.66 -6.19 10.26
N LYS A 661 16.22 -6.44 9.02
CA LYS A 661 15.23 -5.60 8.32
C LYS A 661 13.88 -5.59 9.04
N PHE A 662 13.40 -6.75 9.49
CA PHE A 662 12.07 -6.94 10.11
C PHE A 662 12.17 -7.09 11.64
N LYS A 663 13.17 -6.44 12.26
CA LYS A 663 13.46 -6.55 13.69
C LYS A 663 12.24 -6.18 14.55
N LYS A 664 12.07 -6.89 15.66
CA LYS A 664 10.98 -6.67 16.63
C LYS A 664 10.94 -5.21 17.08
N ASP A 665 9.72 -4.72 17.33
CA ASP A 665 9.40 -3.39 17.85
C ASP A 665 9.77 -2.21 16.91
N THR A 666 10.14 -2.49 15.66
CA THR A 666 10.31 -1.48 14.57
C THR A 666 9.07 -1.38 13.67
N GLU A 667 8.98 -0.33 12.83
CA GLU A 667 7.95 -0.20 11.77
C GLU A 667 7.84 -1.48 10.92
N PHE A 668 8.97 -2.03 10.47
CA PHE A 668 9.01 -3.24 9.65
C PHE A 668 8.62 -4.49 10.44
N GLY A 669 9.00 -4.58 11.72
CA GLY A 669 8.51 -5.61 12.64
C GLY A 669 6.98 -5.57 12.83
N ARG A 670 6.37 -4.39 12.89
CA ARG A 670 4.90 -4.23 12.91
C ARG A 670 4.29 -4.61 11.55
N LEU A 671 4.88 -4.18 10.45
CA LEU A 671 4.45 -4.45 9.07
C LEU A 671 4.36 -5.96 8.79
N ILE A 672 5.43 -6.72 9.10
CA ILE A 672 5.43 -8.15 8.83
C ILE A 672 4.43 -8.91 9.71
N LYS A 673 4.23 -8.50 10.97
CA LYS A 673 3.16 -9.04 11.83
C LYS A 673 1.76 -8.75 11.27
N ALA A 674 1.53 -7.56 10.72
CA ALA A 674 0.26 -7.19 10.10
C ALA A 674 -0.09 -8.01 8.84
N THR A 675 0.84 -8.83 8.31
CA THR A 675 0.52 -9.86 7.31
C THR A 675 -0.19 -11.10 7.89
N ASN A 676 -0.42 -11.14 9.22
CA ASN A 676 -1.13 -12.21 9.92
C ASN A 676 -0.58 -13.60 9.53
N MET A 677 -1.45 -14.60 9.32
CA MET A 677 -1.07 -15.92 8.82
C MET A 677 -1.08 -16.01 7.29
N ALA A 678 -0.97 -14.91 6.54
CA ALA A 678 -0.98 -14.96 5.08
C ALA A 678 0.22 -15.76 4.53
N LYS A 679 -0.01 -16.54 3.47
CA LYS A 679 1.06 -17.10 2.65
C LYS A 679 1.68 -15.99 1.80
N LEU A 680 2.93 -15.65 2.05
CA LEU A 680 3.65 -14.58 1.35
C LEU A 680 4.33 -15.14 0.10
N ILE A 681 4.02 -14.57 -1.08
CA ILE A 681 4.59 -15.02 -2.36
C ILE A 681 5.23 -13.88 -3.16
N ILE A 682 6.49 -14.07 -3.57
CA ILE A 682 7.21 -13.16 -4.44
C ILE A 682 6.74 -13.38 -5.88
N PHE A 683 6.08 -12.39 -6.46
CA PHE A 683 5.74 -12.42 -7.89
C PHE A 683 7.00 -12.28 -8.75
N GLN A 684 7.19 -13.21 -9.69
CA GLN A 684 8.23 -13.14 -10.71
C GLN A 684 7.63 -13.02 -12.11
N ARG A 685 8.27 -12.31 -13.03
CA ARG A 685 7.78 -12.19 -14.41
C ARG A 685 8.15 -13.44 -15.23
N ASN A 686 7.18 -14.00 -15.95
CA ASN A 686 7.31 -15.21 -16.80
C ASN A 686 7.88 -16.45 -16.05
N LYS A 687 7.54 -16.60 -14.77
CA LYS A 687 7.97 -17.70 -13.89
C LYS A 687 6.88 -18.01 -12.86
N ALA A 688 6.96 -19.17 -12.21
CA ALA A 688 6.21 -19.42 -10.98
C ALA A 688 6.54 -18.36 -9.91
N PRO A 689 5.57 -17.93 -9.08
CA PRO A 689 5.87 -17.14 -7.89
C PRO A 689 6.66 -17.99 -6.88
N ILE A 690 7.54 -17.37 -6.10
CA ILE A 690 8.29 -18.07 -5.04
C ILE A 690 7.60 -17.86 -3.70
N VAL A 691 7.35 -18.92 -2.95
CA VAL A 691 6.87 -18.82 -1.56
C VAL A 691 8.02 -18.39 -0.66
N ASP A 692 7.84 -17.26 0.03
CA ASP A 692 8.89 -16.70 0.89
C ASP A 692 8.83 -17.31 2.29
N ILE A 693 9.25 -18.58 2.39
CA ILE A 693 9.28 -19.34 3.65
C ILE A 693 10.08 -18.57 4.71
N SER A 694 11.30 -18.14 4.40
CA SER A 694 12.17 -17.44 5.38
C SER A 694 11.59 -16.12 5.89
N LEU A 695 10.84 -15.38 5.07
CA LEU A 695 10.10 -14.20 5.53
C LEU A 695 8.98 -14.58 6.52
N MET A 696 8.23 -15.66 6.23
CA MET A 696 7.19 -16.15 7.14
C MET A 696 7.74 -16.82 8.41
N GLU A 697 8.92 -17.43 8.35
CA GLU A 697 9.66 -17.85 9.54
C GLU A 697 10.08 -16.65 10.39
N VAL A 698 10.64 -15.60 9.79
CA VAL A 698 10.99 -14.36 10.51
C VAL A 698 9.76 -13.71 11.13
N ARG A 699 8.60 -13.71 10.46
CA ARG A 699 7.31 -13.30 11.05
C ARG A 699 6.97 -14.07 12.33
N ASN A 700 7.23 -15.38 12.33
CA ASN A 700 6.95 -16.29 13.45
C ASN A 700 7.98 -16.19 14.59
N GLU A 701 9.09 -15.47 14.40
CA GLU A 701 10.14 -15.24 15.41
C GLU A 701 9.90 -13.98 16.28
N LEU A 702 8.83 -13.20 16.04
CA LEU A 702 8.60 -11.85 16.58
C LEU A 702 7.47 -11.72 17.61
#